data_AF-A0A8H7CE81-F1
#
_entry.id   AF-A0A8H7CE81-F1
#
_cell.length_a   1.000
_cell.length_b   1.000
_cell.length_c   1.000
_cell.angle_alpha   90.00
_cell.angle_beta   90.00
_cell.angle_gamma   90.00
#
_symmetry.space_group_name_H-M   'P 1'
#
loop_
_entity.id
_entity.type
_entity.pdbx_description
1 polymer ?
#
loop_
_entity_poly.entity_id
_entity_poly.type
_entity_poly.pdbx_seq_one_letter_code
_entity_poly.pdbx_strand_id
1 'polypeptide(L)'
;MGGFGSHNHQFFCTRCWIRQQDKTSEAAFQKNGFPERTDAEHRRRQQEYLKCTTAAAKKAFVTAYATRWCQLSRLPYFDLCRMIVIDPMHNLLLGLVKTHFYQIWVLHKVLRKTKEMRRFHALLAELHLPAFLGRLPALMGVPAGGSLTADQWLVAAIIVCPILIPQIWSEYMSADEEAVISRRVAGIKTSVAAKKAAAAEARKKKAAAHAAQRAMDPPVDPRPQNIRRPTARAAAAQMEIDPESDPEAVPDAGAVLDKHDAEYEDPTTGSRKRARRSQDSDSDSDDEELEEREARSPPNLHPDDPPNFFKLATAVKLFLAHPITDAQIDEADRLLRSYGPELSRLYGDDVIKPNHHYATHTAENVRDYGPLQEFWTFLFERINKVLKSFNSSNHSGGELETSFFREFHRTVQTSRILAQAAQAPPGSPMYKSAEAMYKATSDDRGTIQALARQLDKAHEDGGIDFQLSPKFSIGPVSTEIFNCTLRALQIQLPSLGLRSSWALPADASPSYPLFNKMKRFPFVIVADRRYYSAEHAKSDFDSLVLVKTDVVPGIATWAGELREVFVVDDPKVGLHYYGFIRWFVPAAAGLVTNSVWSVWDQFSPIRAHLWKHNAYLAPEDVGPGNLIQLTDIICHVIRTDVTVAGTKCWLTVAVKA
;
A
#
# COMPACT_ATOMS: atom_id res chain seq x y z
N MET A 1 -4.81 3.80 -22.85
CA MET A 1 -3.69 3.03 -23.43
C MET A 1 -4.16 2.03 -24.50
N GLY A 2 -5.12 1.14 -24.22
CA GLY A 2 -5.54 0.11 -25.19
C GLY A 2 -6.65 0.48 -26.17
N GLY A 3 -7.08 1.74 -26.21
CA GLY A 3 -8.25 2.12 -27.00
C GLY A 3 -9.59 1.62 -26.45
N PHE A 4 -9.66 1.20 -25.18
CA PHE A 4 -10.91 0.80 -24.53
C PHE A 4 -11.80 2.01 -24.17
N GLY A 5 -13.08 1.74 -23.93
CA GLY A 5 -14.03 2.67 -23.35
C GLY A 5 -13.62 3.14 -21.95
N SER A 6 -14.20 4.26 -21.49
CA SER A 6 -13.95 4.74 -20.13
C SER A 6 -14.66 3.88 -19.08
N HIS A 7 -14.31 4.06 -17.81
CA HIS A 7 -14.97 3.39 -16.68
C HIS A 7 -16.48 3.71 -16.55
N ASN A 8 -16.99 4.74 -17.24
CA ASN A 8 -18.41 5.11 -17.28
C ASN A 8 -19.11 4.57 -18.54
N HIS A 9 -18.37 3.92 -19.45
CA HIS A 9 -18.94 3.28 -20.63
C HIS A 9 -19.79 2.08 -20.23
N GLN A 10 -20.78 1.71 -21.05
CA GLN A 10 -21.62 0.52 -20.82
C GLN A 10 -20.74 -0.73 -20.66
N PHE A 11 -19.85 -0.98 -21.63
CA PHE A 11 -18.77 -1.96 -21.49
C PHE A 11 -17.53 -1.30 -20.92
N PHE A 12 -17.36 -1.40 -19.61
CA PHE A 12 -16.27 -0.72 -18.90
C PHE A 12 -15.03 -1.58 -18.74
N CYS A 13 -15.15 -2.92 -18.69
CA CYS A 13 -14.04 -3.83 -18.44
C CYS A 13 -13.16 -4.01 -19.69
N THR A 14 -11.84 -4.10 -19.50
CA THR A 14 -10.85 -4.35 -20.55
C THR A 14 -10.63 -5.84 -20.83
N ARG A 15 -11.07 -6.71 -19.91
CA ARG A 15 -10.87 -8.18 -19.94
C ARG A 15 -12.09 -8.95 -20.44
N CYS A 16 -13.30 -8.46 -20.18
CA CYS A 16 -14.54 -9.13 -20.57
C CYS A 16 -15.62 -8.15 -21.05
N TRP A 17 -16.74 -8.70 -21.50
CA TRP A 17 -17.89 -7.97 -22.06
C TRP A 17 -19.00 -7.63 -21.04
N ILE A 18 -18.68 -7.56 -19.74
CA ILE A 18 -19.63 -7.11 -18.70
C ILE A 18 -20.18 -5.70 -18.99
N ARG A 19 -21.45 -5.48 -18.65
CA ARG A 19 -22.11 -4.17 -18.75
C ARG A 19 -22.21 -3.49 -17.38
N GLN A 20 -22.31 -2.17 -17.37
CA GLN A 20 -22.53 -1.37 -16.14
C GLN A 20 -23.71 -1.84 -15.30
N GLN A 21 -24.79 -2.27 -15.95
CA GLN A 21 -26.01 -2.74 -15.28
C GLN A 21 -25.82 -4.11 -14.60
N ASP A 22 -24.87 -4.92 -15.08
CA ASP A 22 -24.65 -6.29 -14.60
C ASP A 22 -23.58 -6.35 -13.51
N LYS A 23 -22.96 -5.22 -13.13
CA LYS A 23 -21.83 -5.17 -12.19
C LYS A 23 -22.17 -5.61 -10.76
N THR A 24 -23.45 -5.65 -10.41
CA THR A 24 -23.96 -6.12 -9.10
C THR A 24 -24.50 -7.55 -9.19
N SER A 25 -24.56 -8.13 -10.38
CA SER A 25 -25.00 -9.51 -10.56
C SER A 25 -24.00 -10.49 -9.94
N GLU A 26 -24.47 -11.67 -9.56
CA GLU A 26 -23.61 -12.74 -9.06
C GLU A 26 -22.54 -13.13 -10.09
N ALA A 27 -22.89 -13.14 -11.38
CA ALA A 27 -21.98 -13.41 -12.48
C ALA A 27 -20.79 -12.42 -12.53
N ALA A 28 -20.91 -11.20 -12.01
CA ALA A 28 -19.82 -10.22 -11.95
C ALA A 28 -18.65 -10.64 -11.06
N PHE A 29 -18.90 -11.58 -10.15
CA PHE A 29 -17.93 -12.09 -9.20
C PHE A 29 -17.58 -13.57 -9.45
N GLN A 30 -18.26 -14.25 -10.37
CA GLN A 30 -17.94 -15.62 -10.75
C GLN A 30 -16.83 -15.68 -11.79
N LYS A 31 -16.03 -16.75 -11.76
CA LYS A 31 -15.02 -17.02 -12.78
C LYS A 31 -15.74 -17.28 -14.10
N ASN A 32 -15.27 -16.64 -15.18
CA ASN A 32 -15.87 -16.73 -16.52
C ASN A 32 -17.35 -16.32 -16.59
N GLY A 33 -17.83 -15.46 -15.68
CA GLY A 33 -19.24 -15.03 -15.67
C GLY A 33 -19.67 -14.20 -16.88
N PHE A 34 -18.72 -13.67 -17.65
CA PHE A 34 -18.97 -12.94 -18.89
C PHE A 34 -17.99 -13.37 -19.98
N PRO A 35 -18.39 -13.28 -21.27
CA PRO A 35 -17.50 -13.57 -22.38
C PRO A 35 -16.23 -12.70 -22.33
N GLU A 36 -15.08 -13.34 -22.51
CA GLU A 36 -13.79 -12.67 -22.55
C GLU A 36 -13.62 -11.79 -23.79
N ARG A 37 -12.82 -10.74 -23.67
CA ARG A 37 -12.32 -9.97 -24.80
C ARG A 37 -11.05 -10.61 -25.32
N THR A 38 -10.98 -10.77 -26.64
CA THR A 38 -9.76 -11.27 -27.29
C THR A 38 -9.04 -10.16 -28.02
N ASP A 39 -7.70 -10.24 -28.07
CA ASP A 39 -6.87 -9.29 -28.82
C ASP A 39 -7.22 -9.27 -30.31
N ALA A 40 -7.45 -10.44 -30.91
CA ALA A 40 -7.86 -10.55 -32.31
C ALA A 40 -9.17 -9.80 -32.60
N GLU A 41 -10.19 -9.99 -31.77
CA GLU A 41 -11.45 -9.26 -31.89
C GLU A 41 -11.26 -7.75 -31.70
N HIS A 42 -10.48 -7.37 -30.69
CA HIS A 42 -10.26 -5.96 -30.37
C HIS A 42 -9.51 -5.24 -31.50
N ARG A 43 -8.48 -5.86 -32.08
CA ARG A 43 -7.76 -5.35 -33.25
C ARG A 43 -8.65 -5.25 -34.49
N ARG A 44 -9.48 -6.25 -34.75
CA ARG A 44 -10.46 -6.20 -35.86
C ARG A 44 -11.37 -4.98 -35.70
N ARG A 45 -11.92 -4.76 -34.51
CA ARG A 45 -12.76 -3.59 -34.19
C ARG A 45 -11.99 -2.27 -34.28
N GLN A 46 -10.70 -2.25 -33.94
CA GLN A 46 -9.86 -1.07 -34.12
C GLN A 46 -9.65 -0.72 -35.60
N GLN A 47 -9.51 -1.73 -36.47
CA GLN A 47 -9.46 -1.51 -37.93
C GLN A 47 -10.79 -1.00 -38.48
N GLU A 48 -11.91 -1.52 -37.99
CA GLU A 48 -13.25 -1.01 -38.33
C GLU A 48 -13.44 0.45 -37.87
N TYR A 49 -12.95 0.80 -36.67
CA TYR A 49 -12.95 2.17 -36.18
C TYR A 49 -12.15 3.13 -37.08
N LEU A 50 -11.01 2.68 -37.65
CA LEU A 50 -10.23 3.47 -38.59
C LEU A 50 -10.98 3.75 -39.91
N LYS A 51 -11.88 2.84 -40.32
CA LYS A 51 -12.72 3.02 -41.52
C LYS A 51 -13.82 4.07 -41.32
N CYS A 52 -14.15 4.44 -40.09
CA CYS A 52 -15.12 5.51 -39.82
C CYS A 52 -14.53 6.89 -40.24
N THR A 53 -15.15 7.55 -41.22
CA THR A 53 -14.66 8.84 -41.75
C THR A 53 -15.15 10.05 -40.96
N THR A 54 -16.32 9.98 -40.33
CA THR A 54 -16.92 11.11 -39.60
C THR A 54 -16.76 10.99 -38.09
N ALA A 55 -16.69 12.14 -37.40
CA ALA A 55 -16.64 12.17 -35.93
C ALA A 55 -17.89 11.55 -35.29
N ALA A 56 -19.06 11.72 -35.91
CA ALA A 56 -20.31 11.11 -35.47
C ALA A 56 -20.26 9.57 -35.59
N ALA A 57 -19.77 9.04 -36.71
CA ALA A 57 -19.60 7.59 -36.89
C ALA A 57 -18.61 7.01 -35.88
N LYS A 58 -17.45 7.67 -35.67
CA LYS A 58 -16.47 7.26 -34.64
C LYS A 58 -17.08 7.25 -33.24
N LYS A 59 -17.89 8.26 -32.90
CA LYS A 59 -18.57 8.33 -31.60
C LYS A 59 -19.59 7.20 -31.45
N ALA A 60 -20.42 6.95 -32.46
CA ALA A 60 -21.40 5.86 -32.47
C ALA A 60 -20.71 4.48 -32.34
N PHE A 61 -19.61 4.27 -33.06
CA PHE A 61 -18.82 3.04 -32.99
C PHE A 61 -18.26 2.80 -31.58
N VAL A 62 -17.70 3.84 -30.95
CA VAL A 62 -17.19 3.74 -29.58
C VAL A 62 -18.31 3.42 -28.60
N THR A 63 -19.49 4.04 -28.74
CA THR A 63 -20.66 3.74 -27.90
C THR A 63 -21.09 2.27 -28.01
N ALA A 64 -21.06 1.71 -29.22
CA ALA A 64 -21.48 0.33 -29.46
C ALA A 64 -20.44 -0.70 -28.98
N TYR A 65 -19.15 -0.44 -29.22
CA TYR A 65 -18.11 -1.47 -29.09
C TYR A 65 -17.06 -1.20 -28.02
N ALA A 66 -17.07 -0.01 -27.42
CA ALA A 66 -16.07 0.44 -26.45
C ALA A 66 -14.62 0.36 -26.97
N THR A 67 -14.42 0.55 -28.28
CA THR A 67 -13.13 0.38 -28.95
C THR A 67 -12.78 1.62 -29.78
N ARG A 68 -11.51 2.04 -29.70
CA ARG A 68 -10.84 3.11 -30.43
C ARG A 68 -9.49 2.62 -30.92
N TRP A 69 -8.97 3.21 -31.99
CA TRP A 69 -7.59 2.99 -32.41
C TRP A 69 -6.60 3.39 -31.30
N CYS A 70 -5.55 2.59 -31.11
CA CYS A 70 -4.37 3.00 -30.34
C CYS A 70 -3.09 2.52 -31.04
N GLN A 71 -1.98 3.23 -30.84
CA GLN A 71 -0.72 2.90 -31.50
C GLN A 71 -0.13 1.55 -31.04
N LEU A 72 -0.44 1.09 -29.83
CA LEU A 72 0.01 -0.22 -29.34
C LEU A 72 -0.52 -1.39 -30.19
N SER A 73 -1.63 -1.19 -30.91
CA SER A 73 -2.16 -2.16 -31.87
C SER A 73 -1.26 -2.39 -33.10
N ARG A 74 -0.17 -1.63 -33.23
CA ARG A 74 0.87 -1.90 -34.25
C ARG A 74 1.86 -2.97 -33.81
N LEU A 75 1.94 -3.25 -32.51
CA LEU A 75 2.87 -4.23 -31.96
C LEU A 75 2.23 -5.62 -32.04
N PRO A 76 2.72 -6.55 -32.89
CA PRO A 76 2.08 -7.85 -33.08
C PRO A 76 2.22 -8.77 -31.87
N TYR A 77 3.25 -8.55 -31.04
CA TYR A 77 3.51 -9.33 -29.82
C TYR A 77 2.73 -8.82 -28.59
N PHE A 78 2.10 -7.64 -28.67
CA PHE A 78 1.48 -6.99 -27.51
C PHE A 78 -0.02 -7.30 -27.45
N ASP A 79 -0.43 -8.28 -26.65
CA ASP A 79 -1.87 -8.57 -26.48
C ASP A 79 -2.55 -7.41 -25.72
N LEU A 80 -3.44 -6.67 -26.39
CA LEU A 80 -4.10 -5.48 -25.83
C LEU A 80 -5.04 -5.80 -24.66
N CYS A 81 -5.58 -7.01 -24.61
CA CYS A 81 -6.53 -7.45 -23.58
C CYS A 81 -5.82 -8.07 -22.38
N ARG A 82 -4.66 -8.73 -22.57
CA ARG A 82 -3.85 -9.34 -21.51
C ARG A 82 -2.75 -8.42 -20.97
N MET A 83 -2.07 -7.70 -21.84
CA MET A 83 -0.89 -6.91 -21.48
C MET A 83 -1.19 -5.48 -21.02
N ILE A 84 -2.47 -5.10 -21.00
CA ILE A 84 -2.92 -3.88 -20.33
C ILE A 84 -3.44 -4.26 -18.96
N VAL A 85 -2.50 -4.26 -18.02
CA VAL A 85 -2.71 -4.72 -16.65
C VAL A 85 -3.65 -3.78 -15.90
N ILE A 86 -4.48 -4.38 -15.05
CA ILE A 86 -5.29 -3.64 -14.09
C ILE A 86 -4.36 -3.31 -12.92
N ASP A 87 -3.94 -2.05 -12.86
CA ASP A 87 -2.98 -1.64 -11.85
C ASP A 87 -3.55 -1.83 -10.43
N PRO A 88 -2.88 -2.61 -9.56
CA PRO A 88 -3.38 -2.96 -8.24
C PRO A 88 -3.38 -1.77 -7.29
N MET A 89 -2.52 -0.77 -7.50
CA MET A 89 -2.49 0.44 -6.68
C MET A 89 -3.78 1.25 -6.86
N HIS A 90 -4.18 1.54 -8.10
CA HIS A 90 -5.40 2.27 -8.41
C HIS A 90 -6.66 1.43 -8.21
N ASN A 91 -6.59 0.12 -8.47
CA ASN A 91 -7.75 -0.76 -8.37
C ASN A 91 -7.97 -1.25 -6.93
N LEU A 92 -7.02 -1.95 -6.32
CA LEU A 92 -7.20 -2.54 -4.98
C LEU A 92 -7.11 -1.48 -3.88
N LEU A 93 -6.08 -0.63 -3.89
CA LEU A 93 -5.83 0.30 -2.79
C LEU A 93 -6.72 1.55 -2.88
N LEU A 94 -6.60 2.31 -3.96
CA LEU A 94 -7.40 3.52 -4.16
C LEU A 94 -8.85 3.24 -4.59
N GLY A 95 -9.12 2.04 -5.10
CA GLY A 95 -10.41 1.66 -5.65
C GLY A 95 -11.27 0.79 -4.74
N LEU A 96 -10.70 -0.19 -4.04
CA LEU A 96 -11.46 -1.07 -3.13
C LEU A 96 -11.26 -0.63 -1.68
N VAL A 97 -10.04 -0.61 -1.16
CA VAL A 97 -9.75 -0.29 0.24
C VAL A 97 -10.27 1.11 0.60
N LYS A 98 -9.91 2.13 -0.20
CA LYS A 98 -10.41 3.49 -0.02
C LYS A 98 -11.94 3.57 -0.13
N THR A 99 -12.54 2.85 -1.08
CA THR A 99 -14.00 2.86 -1.22
C THR A 99 -14.66 2.24 0.01
N HIS A 100 -14.18 1.11 0.48
CA HIS A 100 -14.72 0.45 1.67
C HIS A 100 -14.58 1.33 2.91
N PHE A 101 -13.36 1.74 3.26
CA PHE A 101 -13.14 2.49 4.48
C PHE A 101 -13.72 3.90 4.40
N TYR A 102 -13.36 4.68 3.36
CA TYR A 102 -13.75 6.08 3.32
C TYR A 102 -15.13 6.29 2.71
N GLN A 103 -15.41 5.73 1.53
CA GLN A 103 -16.68 6.01 0.84
C GLN A 103 -17.86 5.30 1.48
N ILE A 104 -17.67 4.08 1.99
CA ILE A 104 -18.71 3.33 2.68
C ILE A 104 -18.69 3.68 4.16
N TRP A 105 -17.63 3.35 4.90
CA TRP A 105 -17.71 3.46 6.35
C TRP A 105 -17.80 4.90 6.88
N VAL A 106 -16.98 5.80 6.36
CA VAL A 106 -17.01 7.21 6.80
C VAL A 106 -18.16 7.98 6.16
N LEU A 107 -18.22 8.08 4.82
CA LEU A 107 -19.16 8.99 4.16
C LEU A 107 -20.64 8.57 4.31
N HIS A 108 -20.91 7.29 4.53
CA HIS A 108 -22.26 6.80 4.83
C HIS A 108 -22.52 6.62 6.33
N LYS A 109 -21.65 7.14 7.20
CA LYS A 109 -21.84 7.19 8.66
C LYS A 109 -22.07 5.81 9.28
N VAL A 110 -21.37 4.80 8.77
CA VAL A 110 -21.19 3.51 9.45
C VAL A 110 -20.33 3.75 10.69
N LEU A 111 -19.22 4.48 10.50
CA LEU A 111 -18.40 5.05 11.55
C LEU A 111 -18.82 6.50 11.75
N ARG A 112 -19.43 6.82 12.90
CA ARG A 112 -19.90 8.16 13.22
C ARG A 112 -18.73 9.05 13.61
N LYS A 113 -18.82 10.34 13.29
CA LYS A 113 -17.69 11.29 13.43
C LYS A 113 -17.27 11.42 14.89
N THR A 114 -18.24 11.54 15.80
CA THR A 114 -18.03 11.85 17.22
C THR A 114 -17.91 10.61 18.11
N LYS A 115 -18.22 9.43 17.57
CA LYS A 115 -18.17 8.14 18.28
C LYS A 115 -17.05 7.26 17.74
N GLU A 116 -17.35 6.37 16.80
CA GLU A 116 -16.41 5.35 16.33
C GLU A 116 -15.17 5.95 15.68
N MET A 117 -15.29 7.04 14.92
CA MET A 117 -14.13 7.70 14.31
C MET A 117 -13.21 8.36 15.35
N ARG A 118 -13.78 8.99 16.39
CA ARG A 118 -13.01 9.55 17.50
C ARG A 118 -12.23 8.45 18.23
N ARG A 119 -12.87 7.30 18.47
CA ARG A 119 -12.20 6.13 19.05
C ARG A 119 -11.11 5.59 18.12
N PHE A 120 -11.38 5.50 16.81
CA PHE A 120 -10.38 5.11 15.82
C PHE A 120 -9.15 6.02 15.86
N HIS A 121 -9.31 7.33 15.94
CA HIS A 121 -8.19 8.28 16.05
C HIS A 121 -7.41 8.14 17.36
N ALA A 122 -8.10 7.91 18.48
CA ALA A 122 -7.45 7.66 19.77
C ALA A 122 -6.57 6.40 19.72
N LEU A 123 -7.12 5.28 19.22
CA LEU A 123 -6.37 4.03 19.05
C LEU A 123 -5.21 4.19 18.06
N LEU A 124 -5.41 4.94 16.97
CA LEU A 124 -4.35 5.20 15.99
C LEU A 124 -3.21 6.02 16.58
N ALA A 125 -3.50 6.96 17.49
CA ALA A 125 -2.48 7.76 18.17
C ALA A 125 -1.63 6.94 19.14
N GLU A 126 -2.19 5.88 19.74
CA GLU A 126 -1.49 4.95 20.64
C GLU A 126 -0.66 3.90 19.88
N LEU A 127 -0.93 3.70 18.59
CA LEU A 127 -0.26 2.70 17.76
C LEU A 127 1.12 3.17 17.27
N HIS A 128 2.17 2.54 17.78
CA HIS A 128 3.55 2.81 17.36
C HIS A 128 3.92 2.01 16.11
N LEU A 129 3.89 2.66 14.95
CA LEU A 129 4.31 2.06 13.68
C LEU A 129 5.81 2.33 13.39
N PRO A 130 6.54 1.31 12.91
CA PRO A 130 7.90 1.48 12.38
C PRO A 130 8.00 2.55 11.31
N ALA A 131 9.09 3.32 11.32
CA ALA A 131 9.26 4.45 10.41
C ALA A 131 9.23 4.05 8.91
N PHE A 132 9.61 2.82 8.58
CA PHE A 132 9.66 2.34 7.19
C PHE A 132 8.28 1.98 6.60
N LEU A 133 7.25 1.78 7.44
CA LEU A 133 5.88 1.47 6.96
C LEU A 133 5.10 2.71 6.53
N GLY A 134 5.71 3.89 6.58
CA GLY A 134 4.99 5.14 6.36
C GLY A 134 4.09 5.50 7.54
N ARG A 135 3.85 6.80 7.73
CA ARG A 135 2.96 7.31 8.79
C ARG A 135 1.56 7.54 8.23
N LEU A 136 0.54 7.05 8.94
CA LEU A 136 -0.84 7.43 8.68
C LEU A 136 -1.15 8.80 9.30
N PRO A 137 -1.99 9.62 8.67
CA PRO A 137 -2.48 10.85 9.30
C PRO A 137 -3.29 10.53 10.56
N ALA A 138 -3.05 11.28 11.65
CA ALA A 138 -3.77 11.08 12.92
C ALA A 138 -5.29 11.20 12.77
N LEU A 139 -5.74 12.07 11.88
CA LEU A 139 -7.16 12.32 11.57
C LEU A 139 -7.61 11.59 10.29
N MET A 140 -7.14 10.35 10.09
CA MET A 140 -7.50 9.52 8.94
C MET A 140 -9.03 9.44 8.79
N GLY A 141 -9.51 9.65 7.56
CA GLY A 141 -10.94 9.54 7.25
C GLY A 141 -11.76 10.81 7.46
N VAL A 142 -11.21 11.89 8.03
CA VAL A 142 -11.88 13.21 8.05
C VAL A 142 -11.16 14.21 7.14
N PRO A 143 -11.86 15.23 6.59
CA PRO A 143 -11.23 16.20 5.69
C PRO A 143 -9.96 16.86 6.24
N ALA A 144 -9.89 17.09 7.56
CA ALA A 144 -8.72 17.65 8.23
C ALA A 144 -7.46 16.78 8.15
N GLY A 145 -7.60 15.45 8.01
CA GLY A 145 -6.49 14.52 7.85
C GLY A 145 -5.93 14.43 6.43
N GLY A 146 -6.55 15.11 5.46
CA GLY A 146 -6.16 15.05 4.05
C GLY A 146 -6.51 13.73 3.37
N SER A 147 -6.12 13.61 2.09
CA SER A 147 -6.28 12.36 1.33
C SER A 147 -5.08 11.45 1.55
N LEU A 148 -5.34 10.17 1.83
CA LEU A 148 -4.31 9.16 1.95
C LEU A 148 -3.75 8.78 0.58
N THR A 149 -2.43 8.54 0.53
CA THR A 149 -1.74 7.92 -0.60
C THR A 149 -2.08 6.43 -0.70
N ALA A 150 -1.79 5.79 -1.83
CA ALA A 150 -2.04 4.37 -1.97
C ALA A 150 -1.23 3.52 -0.96
N ASP A 151 0.00 3.93 -0.65
CA ASP A 151 0.88 3.24 0.32
C ASP A 151 0.30 3.31 1.74
N GLN A 152 -0.25 4.48 2.11
CA GLN A 152 -0.99 4.64 3.36
C GLN A 152 -2.26 3.78 3.38
N TRP A 153 -2.98 3.64 2.27
CA TRP A 153 -4.12 2.71 2.19
C TRP A 153 -3.70 1.25 2.33
N LEU A 154 -2.55 0.86 1.79
CA LEU A 154 -2.01 -0.48 1.97
C LEU A 154 -1.75 -0.74 3.46
N VAL A 155 -0.97 0.11 4.12
CA VAL A 155 -0.65 -0.02 5.55
C VAL A 155 -1.91 0.01 6.42
N ALA A 156 -2.86 0.87 6.06
CA ALA A 156 -4.16 0.89 6.72
C ALA A 156 -4.89 -0.45 6.61
N ALA A 157 -4.94 -1.06 5.41
CA ALA A 157 -5.67 -2.30 5.16
C ALA A 157 -5.02 -3.53 5.82
N ILE A 158 -3.71 -3.69 5.69
CA ILE A 158 -3.03 -4.95 6.07
C ILE A 158 -2.45 -4.95 7.49
N ILE A 159 -2.36 -3.78 8.14
CA ILE A 159 -1.77 -3.65 9.48
C ILE A 159 -2.73 -2.96 10.43
N VAL A 160 -3.14 -1.72 10.15
CA VAL A 160 -3.85 -0.89 11.14
C VAL A 160 -5.30 -1.30 11.35
N CYS A 161 -6.07 -1.48 10.27
CA CYS A 161 -7.47 -1.88 10.38
C CYS A 161 -7.63 -3.28 11.02
N PRO A 162 -6.79 -4.28 10.72
CA PRO A 162 -6.82 -5.56 11.44
C PRO A 162 -6.68 -5.46 12.96
N ILE A 163 -6.05 -4.40 13.46
CA ILE A 163 -5.87 -4.12 14.90
C ILE A 163 -7.06 -3.33 15.46
N LEU A 164 -7.45 -2.25 14.78
CA LEU A 164 -8.39 -1.26 15.30
C LEU A 164 -9.86 -1.66 15.09
N ILE A 165 -10.20 -2.29 13.98
CA ILE A 165 -11.59 -2.59 13.62
C ILE A 165 -12.25 -3.57 14.60
N PRO A 166 -11.60 -4.69 15.01
CA PRO A 166 -12.20 -5.60 15.99
C PRO A 166 -12.48 -4.92 17.33
N GLN A 167 -11.60 -4.01 17.77
CA GLN A 167 -11.79 -3.21 18.99
C GLN A 167 -13.04 -2.35 18.90
N ILE A 168 -13.15 -1.54 17.84
CA ILE A 168 -14.27 -0.63 17.66
C ILE A 168 -15.60 -1.40 17.57
N TRP A 169 -15.63 -2.52 16.85
CA TRP A 169 -16.84 -3.34 16.77
C TRP A 169 -17.18 -3.96 18.13
N SER A 170 -16.18 -4.42 18.90
CA SER A 170 -16.43 -4.97 20.24
C SER A 170 -17.00 -3.92 21.22
N GLU A 171 -16.65 -2.65 21.04
CA GLU A 171 -17.07 -1.54 21.93
C GLU A 171 -18.44 -0.94 21.54
N TYR A 172 -18.75 -0.86 20.24
CA TYR A 172 -19.88 -0.07 19.74
C TYR A 172 -20.97 -0.87 19.00
N MET A 173 -20.81 -2.17 18.76
CA MET A 173 -21.80 -2.96 18.02
C MET A 173 -23.14 -3.05 18.78
N SER A 174 -24.25 -2.99 18.04
CA SER A 174 -25.61 -3.19 18.57
C SER A 174 -26.12 -4.61 18.33
N ALA A 175 -27.09 -5.06 19.14
CA ALA A 175 -27.63 -6.42 19.05
C ALA A 175 -28.64 -6.66 17.90
N ASP A 176 -29.16 -5.61 17.26
CA ASP A 176 -30.17 -5.73 16.20
C ASP A 176 -29.56 -5.64 14.79
N GLU A 177 -29.16 -6.80 14.26
CA GLU A 177 -28.45 -6.94 12.98
C GLU A 177 -29.30 -6.54 11.76
N GLU A 178 -30.56 -7.00 11.71
CA GLU A 178 -31.44 -6.80 10.55
C GLU A 178 -31.88 -5.34 10.41
N ALA A 179 -32.13 -4.66 11.53
CA ALA A 179 -32.43 -3.24 11.54
C ALA A 179 -31.23 -2.39 11.07
N VAL A 180 -29.99 -2.83 11.35
CA VAL A 180 -28.77 -2.16 10.88
C VAL A 180 -28.67 -2.20 9.36
N ILE A 181 -28.84 -3.38 8.74
CA ILE A 181 -28.76 -3.50 7.27
C ILE A 181 -29.85 -2.67 6.59
N SER A 182 -31.11 -2.83 7.02
CA SER A 182 -32.24 -2.11 6.44
C SER A 182 -32.05 -0.59 6.48
N ARG A 183 -31.58 -0.06 7.61
CA ARG A 183 -31.31 1.37 7.78
C ARG A 183 -30.14 1.85 6.92
N ARG A 184 -29.04 1.08 6.84
CA ARG A 184 -27.87 1.42 6.00
C ARG A 184 -28.26 1.49 4.53
N VAL A 185 -28.93 0.46 4.02
CA VAL A 185 -29.35 0.37 2.61
C VAL A 185 -30.26 1.55 2.25
N ALA A 186 -31.25 1.86 3.10
CA ALA A 186 -32.13 3.02 2.89
C ALA A 186 -31.36 4.36 2.92
N GLY A 187 -30.45 4.53 3.88
CA GLY A 187 -29.63 5.74 4.02
C GLY A 187 -28.67 5.95 2.85
N ILE A 188 -28.01 4.88 2.40
CA ILE A 188 -27.09 4.89 1.25
C ILE A 188 -27.85 5.23 -0.02
N LYS A 189 -28.98 4.57 -0.28
CA LYS A 189 -29.82 4.83 -1.45
C LYS A 189 -30.27 6.30 -1.51
N THR A 190 -30.69 6.86 -0.38
CA THR A 190 -31.08 8.26 -0.26
C THR A 190 -29.90 9.21 -0.54
N SER A 191 -28.74 8.94 0.07
CA SER A 191 -27.50 9.73 -0.14
C SER A 191 -27.04 9.72 -1.60
N VAL A 192 -27.10 8.54 -2.24
CA VAL A 192 -26.71 8.38 -3.64
C VAL A 192 -27.68 9.08 -4.58
N ALA A 193 -28.99 9.00 -4.32
CA ALA A 193 -30.00 9.73 -5.08
C ALA A 193 -29.78 11.26 -4.99
N ALA A 194 -29.53 11.78 -3.78
CA ALA A 194 -29.23 13.19 -3.56
C ALA A 194 -27.96 13.64 -4.31
N LYS A 195 -26.87 12.85 -4.24
CA LYS A 195 -25.63 13.13 -5.00
C LYS A 195 -25.86 13.13 -6.51
N LYS A 196 -26.65 12.18 -7.03
CA LYS A 196 -27.01 12.12 -8.47
C LYS A 196 -27.81 13.36 -8.89
N ALA A 197 -28.79 13.78 -8.09
CA ALA A 197 -29.58 14.98 -8.34
C ALA A 197 -28.71 16.25 -8.34
N ALA A 198 -27.85 16.42 -7.33
CA ALA A 198 -26.91 17.54 -7.24
C ALA A 198 -25.94 17.59 -8.43
N ALA A 199 -25.41 16.44 -8.86
CA ALA A 199 -24.54 16.36 -10.03
C ALA A 199 -25.26 16.69 -11.34
N ALA A 200 -26.52 16.26 -11.49
CA ALA A 200 -27.34 16.62 -12.65
C ALA A 200 -27.60 18.13 -12.70
N GLU A 201 -27.89 18.75 -11.54
CA GLU A 201 -28.09 20.19 -11.43
C GLU A 201 -26.80 20.97 -11.73
N ALA A 202 -25.66 20.53 -11.21
CA ALA A 202 -24.36 21.13 -11.52
C ALA A 202 -24.03 21.04 -13.04
N ARG A 203 -24.37 19.93 -13.69
CA ARG A 203 -24.23 19.77 -15.15
C ARG A 203 -25.14 20.71 -15.92
N LYS A 204 -26.41 20.87 -15.50
CA LYS A 204 -27.34 21.83 -16.11
C LYS A 204 -26.80 23.26 -15.99
N LYS A 205 -26.32 23.66 -14.80
CA LYS A 205 -25.70 24.97 -14.58
C LYS A 205 -24.46 25.19 -15.47
N LYS A 206 -23.58 24.19 -15.57
CA LYS A 206 -22.38 24.28 -16.44
C LYS A 206 -22.75 24.37 -17.92
N ALA A 207 -23.77 23.60 -18.37
CA ALA A 207 -24.26 23.66 -19.74
C ALA A 207 -24.91 25.01 -20.05
N ALA A 208 -25.72 25.55 -19.13
CA ALA A 208 -26.32 26.88 -19.25
C ALA A 208 -25.27 27.98 -19.30
N ALA A 209 -24.24 27.93 -18.44
CA ALA A 209 -23.11 28.86 -18.47
C ALA A 209 -22.37 28.83 -19.81
N HIS A 210 -22.08 27.63 -20.34
CA HIS A 210 -21.43 27.47 -21.64
C HIS A 210 -22.32 27.93 -22.81
N ALA A 211 -23.64 27.75 -22.71
CA ALA A 211 -24.59 28.23 -23.71
C ALA A 211 -24.70 29.76 -23.68
N ALA A 212 -24.75 30.38 -22.49
CA ALA A 212 -24.74 31.83 -22.32
C ALA A 212 -23.44 32.44 -22.85
N GLN A 213 -22.29 31.82 -22.57
CA GLN A 213 -21.00 32.25 -23.11
C GLN A 213 -20.97 32.20 -24.64
N ARG A 214 -21.53 31.15 -25.26
CA ARG A 214 -21.69 31.06 -26.73
C ARG A 214 -22.65 32.08 -27.33
N ALA A 215 -23.66 32.53 -26.58
CA ALA A 215 -24.63 33.51 -27.06
C ALA A 215 -24.11 34.97 -27.00
N MET A 216 -23.06 35.24 -26.20
CA MET A 216 -22.42 36.56 -26.09
C MET A 216 -21.26 36.77 -27.07
N ASP A 217 -20.85 35.73 -27.82
CA ASP A 217 -19.85 35.83 -28.88
C ASP A 217 -20.52 36.25 -30.22
N PRO A 218 -20.11 37.34 -30.89
CA PRO A 218 -20.65 37.71 -32.20
C PRO A 218 -20.28 36.69 -33.29
N PRO A 219 -21.04 36.60 -34.41
CA PRO A 219 -20.74 35.69 -35.51
C PRO A 219 -19.47 36.19 -36.21
N VAL A 220 -18.34 35.59 -35.85
CA VAL A 220 -17.05 35.80 -36.51
C VAL A 220 -16.68 34.49 -37.19
N ASP A 221 -16.16 34.61 -38.41
CA ASP A 221 -15.48 33.60 -39.21
C ASP A 221 -14.73 32.57 -38.34
N PRO A 222 -14.63 31.29 -38.74
CA PRO A 222 -14.20 30.21 -37.88
C PRO A 222 -12.84 30.58 -37.28
N ARG A 223 -12.85 30.98 -36.00
CA ARG A 223 -11.63 31.32 -35.27
C ARG A 223 -10.72 30.11 -35.39
N PRO A 224 -9.44 30.28 -35.76
CA PRO A 224 -8.51 29.17 -35.72
C PRO A 224 -8.56 28.59 -34.31
N GLN A 225 -8.69 27.27 -34.20
CA GLN A 225 -8.44 26.58 -32.93
C GLN A 225 -7.18 27.18 -32.31
N ASN A 226 -7.16 27.41 -30.99
CA ASN A 226 -6.00 27.92 -30.25
C ASN A 226 -4.77 27.03 -30.50
N ILE A 227 -4.11 27.26 -31.64
CA ILE A 227 -2.79 26.79 -31.97
C ILE A 227 -1.92 27.94 -31.47
N ARG A 228 -1.37 27.75 -30.26
CA ARG A 228 -0.28 28.61 -29.79
C ARG A 228 0.80 28.56 -30.86
N ARG A 229 1.07 29.70 -31.49
CA ARG A 229 2.01 29.79 -32.60
C ARG A 229 3.41 29.38 -32.08
N PRO A 230 4.15 28.52 -32.79
CA PRO A 230 5.54 28.22 -32.46
C PRO A 230 6.35 29.51 -32.36
N THR A 231 7.42 29.53 -31.55
CA THR A 231 8.38 30.64 -31.58
C THR A 231 8.96 30.79 -32.98
N ALA A 232 9.47 31.98 -33.34
CA ALA A 232 10.13 32.18 -34.63
C ALA A 232 11.25 31.14 -34.88
N ARG A 233 11.88 30.66 -33.80
CA ARG A 233 12.89 29.60 -33.80
C ARG A 233 12.30 28.21 -34.08
N ALA A 234 11.18 27.85 -33.46
CA ALA A 234 10.48 26.59 -33.72
C ALA A 234 9.80 26.57 -35.10
N ALA A 235 9.34 27.72 -35.59
CA ALA A 235 8.84 27.88 -36.96
C ALA A 235 9.97 27.77 -38.00
N ALA A 236 11.14 28.36 -37.73
CA ALA A 236 12.33 28.23 -38.59
C ALA A 236 12.86 26.79 -38.63
N ALA A 237 12.86 26.06 -37.50
CA ALA A 237 13.27 24.67 -37.45
C ALA A 237 12.32 23.70 -38.18
N GLN A 238 11.07 24.11 -38.45
CA GLN A 238 10.09 23.33 -39.22
C GLN A 238 10.15 23.60 -40.73
N MET A 239 10.84 24.67 -41.15
CA MET A 239 11.06 25.02 -42.55
C MET A 239 12.51 24.70 -42.95
N GLU A 240 12.81 23.44 -43.27
CA GLU A 240 14.09 23.06 -43.88
C GLU A 240 14.21 23.65 -45.30
N ILE A 241 14.83 24.83 -45.47
CA ILE A 241 15.56 25.20 -46.71
C ILE A 241 16.66 26.22 -46.35
N ASP A 242 17.89 25.76 -46.09
CA ASP A 242 19.21 26.35 -46.46
C ASP A 242 20.33 25.86 -45.50
N PRO A 243 21.31 25.04 -45.97
CA PRO A 243 22.38 24.46 -45.13
C PRO A 243 23.38 25.45 -44.52
N GLU A 244 23.35 26.74 -44.86
CA GLU A 244 24.28 27.75 -44.33
C GLU A 244 23.70 28.65 -43.22
N SER A 245 22.44 28.44 -42.81
CA SER A 245 21.81 29.25 -41.76
C SER A 245 22.06 28.67 -40.35
N ASP A 246 22.73 29.44 -39.48
CA ASP A 246 22.92 29.10 -38.06
C ASP A 246 21.65 29.48 -37.25
N PRO A 247 20.88 28.51 -36.73
CA PRO A 247 19.67 28.76 -35.94
C PRO A 247 19.95 29.35 -34.54
N GLU A 248 21.21 29.55 -34.15
CA GLU A 248 21.59 30.31 -32.94
C GLU A 248 21.63 31.84 -33.15
N ALA A 249 21.63 32.32 -34.39
CA ALA A 249 21.70 33.76 -34.69
C ALA A 249 20.35 34.52 -34.56
N VAL A 250 19.22 33.81 -34.34
CA VAL A 250 17.89 34.42 -34.19
C VAL A 250 17.63 34.76 -32.70
N PRO A 251 17.40 36.04 -32.34
CA PRO A 251 17.07 36.42 -30.97
C PRO A 251 15.78 35.74 -30.50
N ASP A 252 15.87 34.95 -29.42
CA ASP A 252 14.71 34.31 -28.78
C ASP A 252 13.92 35.34 -27.96
N ALA A 253 13.16 36.16 -28.67
CA ALA A 253 12.06 36.90 -28.07
C ALA A 253 10.98 35.85 -27.76
N GLY A 254 11.03 35.26 -26.57
CA GLY A 254 10.13 34.21 -26.12
C GLY A 254 8.65 34.49 -26.41
N ALA A 255 7.82 33.45 -26.36
CA ALA A 255 6.43 33.50 -26.78
C ALA A 255 5.67 34.72 -26.20
N VAL A 256 5.13 35.56 -27.07
CA VAL A 256 4.32 36.71 -26.68
C VAL A 256 3.01 36.18 -26.11
N LEU A 257 2.79 36.45 -24.82
CA LEU A 257 1.51 36.18 -24.15
C LEU A 257 0.44 37.06 -24.79
N ASP A 258 -0.58 36.42 -25.38
CA ASP A 258 -1.79 37.15 -25.73
C ASP A 258 -2.50 37.54 -24.43
N LYS A 259 -3.01 38.78 -24.36
CA LYS A 259 -3.51 39.42 -23.12
C LYS A 259 -4.72 38.73 -22.46
N HIS A 260 -5.18 37.60 -23.00
CA HIS A 260 -6.29 36.79 -22.49
C HIS A 260 -5.87 35.49 -21.78
N ASP A 261 -4.59 35.14 -21.72
CA ASP A 261 -4.10 33.91 -21.07
C ASP A 261 -3.84 34.05 -19.55
N ALA A 262 -4.28 35.15 -18.92
CA ALA A 262 -4.09 35.40 -17.49
C ALA A 262 -5.05 34.62 -16.56
N GLU A 263 -6.02 33.87 -17.08
CA GLU A 263 -7.03 33.16 -16.28
C GLU A 263 -7.20 31.70 -16.71
N TYR A 264 -6.23 30.84 -16.40
CA TYR A 264 -6.42 29.39 -16.41
C TYR A 264 -5.70 28.74 -15.22
N GLU A 265 -6.42 28.59 -14.10
CA GLU A 265 -5.98 27.83 -12.93
C GLU A 265 -6.33 26.33 -13.10
N ASP A 266 -5.31 25.47 -13.07
CA ASP A 266 -5.42 24.01 -12.99
C ASP A 266 -5.80 23.58 -11.54
N PRO A 267 -6.81 22.71 -11.33
CA PRO A 267 -7.24 22.25 -10.00
C PRO A 267 -6.23 21.42 -9.20
N THR A 268 -5.02 21.17 -9.70
CA THR A 268 -4.06 20.23 -9.10
C THR A 268 -2.73 20.82 -8.66
N THR A 269 -2.49 22.12 -8.88
CA THR A 269 -1.40 22.86 -8.22
C THR A 269 -1.90 23.52 -6.95
N GLY A 270 -1.15 23.38 -5.86
CA GLY A 270 -1.55 23.79 -4.51
C GLY A 270 -2.27 25.13 -4.47
N SER A 271 -3.49 25.12 -3.92
CA SER A 271 -4.26 26.33 -3.66
C SER A 271 -3.39 27.28 -2.83
N ARG A 272 -2.92 28.38 -3.45
CA ARG A 272 -2.84 29.64 -2.71
C ARG A 272 -4.27 29.91 -2.28
N LYS A 273 -4.61 29.55 -1.05
CA LYS A 273 -5.88 29.88 -0.42
C LYS A 273 -6.06 31.39 -0.54
N ARG A 274 -6.81 31.83 -1.55
CA ARG A 274 -7.54 33.08 -1.45
C ARG A 274 -8.45 32.86 -0.25
N ALA A 275 -8.14 33.53 0.85
CA ALA A 275 -8.92 33.47 2.07
C ALA A 275 -10.35 33.92 1.73
N ARG A 276 -11.21 32.98 1.36
CA ARG A 276 -12.61 33.06 1.77
C ARG A 276 -12.53 32.95 3.27
N ARG A 277 -12.60 34.11 3.91
CA ARG A 277 -12.99 34.26 5.30
C ARG A 277 -14.33 33.52 5.43
N SER A 278 -14.28 32.22 5.73
CA SER A 278 -15.35 31.61 6.50
C SER A 278 -15.37 32.43 7.78
N GLN A 279 -16.55 32.98 8.08
CA GLN A 279 -16.86 33.29 9.47
C GLN A 279 -16.89 31.95 10.20
N ASP A 280 -15.71 31.43 10.55
CA ASP A 280 -15.57 30.35 11.53
C ASP A 280 -15.57 31.01 12.90
N SER A 281 -16.73 31.55 13.27
CA SER A 281 -17.03 31.92 14.66
C SER A 281 -18.08 31.02 15.30
N ASP A 282 -18.56 29.97 14.61
CA ASP A 282 -19.64 29.08 15.09
C ASP A 282 -19.29 27.58 14.99
N SER A 283 -18.04 27.16 15.23
CA SER A 283 -17.66 25.73 15.12
C SER A 283 -18.07 24.86 16.31
N ASP A 284 -18.20 25.42 17.50
CA ASP A 284 -18.52 24.63 18.70
C ASP A 284 -20.01 24.26 18.77
N SER A 285 -20.92 25.12 18.28
CA SER A 285 -22.36 24.83 18.27
C SER A 285 -22.74 23.71 17.30
N ASP A 286 -22.06 23.63 16.15
CA ASP A 286 -22.31 22.61 15.13
C ASP A 286 -21.84 21.21 15.58
N ASP A 287 -20.71 21.13 16.29
CA ASP A 287 -20.21 19.84 16.79
C ASP A 287 -21.02 19.36 18.01
N GLU A 288 -21.52 20.25 18.88
CA GLU A 288 -22.44 19.89 19.97
C GLU A 288 -23.77 19.33 19.44
N GLU A 289 -24.39 19.99 18.44
CA GLU A 289 -25.64 19.50 17.84
C GLU A 289 -25.43 18.16 17.11
N LEU A 290 -24.30 17.99 16.44
CA LEU A 290 -23.92 16.71 15.82
C LEU A 290 -23.70 15.61 16.85
N GLU A 291 -23.05 15.91 17.99
CA GLU A 291 -22.86 14.97 19.09
C GLU A 291 -24.19 14.51 19.67
N GLU A 292 -25.13 15.42 19.92
CA GLU A 292 -26.47 15.07 20.42
C GLU A 292 -27.25 14.21 19.41
N ARG A 293 -27.14 14.50 18.11
CA ARG A 293 -27.80 13.71 17.05
C ARG A 293 -27.18 12.33 16.91
N GLU A 294 -25.85 12.23 16.94
CA GLU A 294 -25.13 10.96 16.86
C GLU A 294 -25.30 10.13 18.14
N ALA A 295 -25.44 10.76 19.31
CA ALA A 295 -25.75 10.11 20.59
C ALA A 295 -27.17 9.51 20.60
N ARG A 296 -28.15 10.18 19.99
CA ARG A 296 -29.53 9.68 19.84
C ARG A 296 -29.66 8.59 18.77
N SER A 297 -28.70 8.51 17.84
CA SER A 297 -28.74 7.53 16.75
C SER A 297 -28.18 6.17 17.21
N PRO A 298 -28.82 5.04 16.87
CA PRO A 298 -28.23 3.73 17.18
C PRO A 298 -26.94 3.51 16.39
N PRO A 299 -25.97 2.71 16.89
CA PRO A 299 -24.81 2.31 16.13
C PRO A 299 -25.20 1.69 14.79
N ASN A 300 -24.42 1.97 13.75
CA ASN A 300 -24.61 1.39 12.42
C ASN A 300 -23.53 0.33 12.20
N LEU A 301 -23.15 -0.50 13.18
CA LEU A 301 -22.11 -1.53 13.05
C LEU A 301 -22.77 -2.93 12.99
N HIS A 302 -22.32 -3.79 12.09
CA HIS A 302 -22.83 -5.13 11.85
C HIS A 302 -21.70 -6.16 12.06
N PRO A 303 -21.96 -7.33 12.67
CA PRO A 303 -20.91 -8.31 12.97
C PRO A 303 -20.14 -8.80 11.73
N ASP A 304 -20.78 -8.81 10.56
CA ASP A 304 -20.13 -9.23 9.30
C ASP A 304 -19.26 -8.16 8.61
N ASP A 305 -19.21 -6.92 9.12
CA ASP A 305 -18.36 -5.89 8.47
C ASP A 305 -16.86 -6.19 8.60
N PRO A 306 -16.31 -6.53 9.79
CA PRO A 306 -14.89 -6.87 9.90
C PRO A 306 -14.52 -8.10 9.07
N PRO A 307 -15.26 -9.23 9.09
CA PRO A 307 -15.00 -10.35 8.21
C PRO A 307 -15.01 -9.97 6.72
N ASN A 308 -15.97 -9.16 6.27
CA ASN A 308 -16.01 -8.73 4.87
C ASN A 308 -14.80 -7.88 4.48
N PHE A 309 -14.42 -6.89 5.31
CA PHE A 309 -13.20 -6.10 5.09
C PHE A 309 -11.94 -6.96 5.14
N PHE A 310 -11.90 -7.96 6.02
CA PHE A 310 -10.73 -8.83 6.18
C PHE A 310 -10.55 -9.80 5.02
N LYS A 311 -11.61 -10.17 4.28
CA LYS A 311 -11.45 -10.84 2.98
C LYS A 311 -10.61 -10.01 2.02
N LEU A 312 -10.93 -8.72 1.89
CA LEU A 312 -10.17 -7.79 1.05
C LEU A 312 -8.73 -7.62 1.55
N ALA A 313 -8.53 -7.35 2.84
CA ALA A 313 -7.21 -7.18 3.43
C ALA A 313 -6.33 -8.43 3.27
N THR A 314 -6.92 -9.61 3.49
CA THR A 314 -6.24 -10.91 3.36
C THR A 314 -5.87 -11.19 1.92
N ALA A 315 -6.77 -10.95 0.95
CA ALA A 315 -6.45 -11.10 -0.46
C ALA A 315 -5.30 -10.19 -0.90
N VAL A 316 -5.30 -8.92 -0.47
CA VAL A 316 -4.19 -7.99 -0.74
C VAL A 316 -2.89 -8.51 -0.12
N LYS A 317 -2.94 -9.01 1.12
CA LYS A 317 -1.75 -9.56 1.80
C LYS A 317 -1.20 -10.80 1.10
N LEU A 318 -2.07 -11.70 0.62
CA LEU A 318 -1.68 -12.89 -0.14
C LEU A 318 -1.03 -12.54 -1.48
N PHE A 319 -1.58 -11.57 -2.22
CA PHE A 319 -0.98 -11.13 -3.48
C PHE A 319 0.36 -10.40 -3.32
N LEU A 320 0.69 -9.94 -2.11
CA LEU A 320 1.97 -9.32 -1.76
C LEU A 320 3.01 -10.34 -1.26
N ALA A 321 2.63 -11.61 -1.07
CA ALA A 321 3.56 -12.63 -0.59
C ALA A 321 4.74 -12.81 -1.56
N HIS A 322 5.94 -13.02 -1.03
CA HIS A 322 7.13 -13.31 -1.83
C HIS A 322 8.01 -14.37 -1.13
N PRO A 323 8.15 -15.58 -1.69
CA PRO A 323 7.52 -16.07 -2.92
C PRO A 323 6.01 -16.26 -2.76
N ILE A 324 5.29 -16.22 -3.89
CA ILE A 324 3.84 -16.50 -3.96
C ILE A 324 3.59 -17.84 -4.65
N THR A 325 2.62 -18.61 -4.16
CA THR A 325 2.21 -19.91 -4.72
C THR A 325 0.83 -19.84 -5.38
N ASP A 326 0.54 -20.75 -6.31
CA ASP A 326 -0.78 -20.83 -6.96
C ASP A 326 -1.92 -21.03 -5.96
N ALA A 327 -1.71 -21.80 -4.89
CA ALA A 327 -2.69 -21.99 -3.84
C ALA A 327 -3.03 -20.67 -3.11
N GLN A 328 -2.03 -19.81 -2.88
CA GLN A 328 -2.26 -18.46 -2.31
C GLN A 328 -2.98 -17.55 -3.30
N ILE A 329 -2.69 -17.65 -4.59
CA ILE A 329 -3.37 -16.89 -5.65
C ILE A 329 -4.85 -17.30 -5.74
N ASP A 330 -5.14 -18.59 -5.72
CA ASP A 330 -6.51 -19.12 -5.76
C ASP A 330 -7.31 -18.71 -4.52
N GLU A 331 -6.69 -18.76 -3.34
CA GLU A 331 -7.33 -18.31 -2.11
C GLU A 331 -7.60 -16.80 -2.13
N ALA A 332 -6.64 -15.99 -2.60
CA ALA A 332 -6.84 -14.55 -2.74
C ALA A 332 -7.97 -14.21 -3.75
N ASP A 333 -8.06 -14.94 -4.86
CA ASP A 333 -9.17 -14.80 -5.83
C ASP A 333 -10.52 -15.17 -5.20
N ARG A 334 -10.59 -16.30 -4.49
CA ARG A 334 -11.80 -16.73 -3.77
C ARG A 334 -12.27 -15.68 -2.76
N LEU A 335 -11.35 -15.08 -2.01
CA LEU A 335 -11.64 -14.02 -1.05
C LEU A 335 -12.17 -12.75 -1.74
N LEU A 336 -11.57 -12.30 -2.84
CA LEU A 336 -12.09 -11.14 -3.59
C LEU A 336 -13.46 -11.39 -4.23
N ARG A 337 -13.70 -12.60 -4.72
CA ARG A 337 -14.98 -12.98 -5.33
C ARG A 337 -16.11 -13.10 -4.31
N SER A 338 -15.82 -13.56 -3.09
CA SER A 338 -16.80 -13.59 -1.99
C SER A 338 -17.03 -12.21 -1.37
N TYR A 339 -15.99 -11.37 -1.32
CA TYR A 339 -16.05 -10.00 -0.79
C TYR A 339 -17.15 -9.15 -1.45
N GLY A 340 -17.25 -9.16 -2.78
CA GLY A 340 -18.15 -8.29 -3.54
C GLY A 340 -19.65 -8.50 -3.27
N PRO A 341 -20.18 -9.72 -3.43
CA PRO A 341 -21.58 -10.03 -3.15
C PRO A 341 -21.97 -9.75 -1.70
N GLU A 342 -21.09 -10.10 -0.75
CA GLU A 342 -21.32 -9.80 0.67
C GLU A 342 -21.34 -8.30 0.95
N LEU A 343 -20.45 -7.52 0.32
CA LEU A 343 -20.48 -6.06 0.43
C LEU A 343 -21.82 -5.50 -0.09
N SER A 344 -22.32 -6.04 -1.20
CA SER A 344 -23.65 -5.68 -1.74
C SER A 344 -24.76 -6.01 -0.76
N ARG A 345 -24.70 -7.16 -0.10
CA ARG A 345 -25.68 -7.56 0.93
C ARG A 345 -25.66 -6.63 2.15
N LEU A 346 -24.48 -6.22 2.61
CA LEU A 346 -24.32 -5.42 3.83
C LEU A 346 -24.65 -3.92 3.64
N TYR A 347 -24.43 -3.38 2.44
CA TYR A 347 -24.51 -1.94 2.17
C TYR A 347 -25.40 -1.56 0.98
N GLY A 348 -25.88 -2.53 0.21
CA GLY A 348 -26.70 -2.34 -0.98
C GLY A 348 -25.90 -2.10 -2.26
N ASP A 349 -26.49 -2.45 -3.39
CA ASP A 349 -25.89 -2.45 -4.73
C ASP A 349 -25.27 -1.11 -5.19
N ASP A 350 -25.73 0.02 -4.66
CA ASP A 350 -25.24 1.35 -5.04
C ASP A 350 -23.76 1.58 -4.65
N VAL A 351 -23.22 0.80 -3.70
CA VAL A 351 -21.80 0.88 -3.32
C VAL A 351 -20.89 0.18 -4.32
N ILE A 352 -21.40 -0.78 -5.10
CA ILE A 352 -20.61 -1.55 -6.06
C ILE A 352 -20.16 -0.66 -7.23
N LYS A 353 -18.83 -0.59 -7.40
CA LYS A 353 -18.14 0.18 -8.45
C LYS A 353 -17.49 -0.74 -9.47
N PRO A 354 -17.23 -0.29 -10.71
CA PRO A 354 -16.44 -1.01 -11.71
C PRO A 354 -15.17 -1.66 -11.17
N ASN A 355 -14.47 -1.00 -10.25
CA ASN A 355 -13.25 -1.49 -9.61
C ASN A 355 -13.44 -2.85 -8.91
N HIS A 356 -14.62 -3.11 -8.33
CA HIS A 356 -14.92 -4.38 -7.67
C HIS A 356 -14.88 -5.55 -8.66
N HIS A 357 -15.43 -5.34 -9.87
CA HIS A 357 -15.32 -6.33 -10.93
C HIS A 357 -13.89 -6.44 -11.45
N TYR A 358 -13.21 -5.31 -11.68
CA TYR A 358 -11.80 -5.32 -12.10
C TYR A 358 -10.90 -6.11 -11.14
N ALA A 359 -11.17 -6.08 -9.85
CA ALA A 359 -10.41 -6.82 -8.84
C ALA A 359 -10.46 -8.35 -9.06
N THR A 360 -11.52 -8.87 -9.71
CA THR A 360 -11.66 -10.31 -10.02
C THR A 360 -10.69 -10.81 -11.11
N HIS A 361 -9.96 -9.91 -11.77
CA HIS A 361 -8.91 -10.25 -12.73
C HIS A 361 -7.49 -10.19 -12.13
N THR A 362 -7.35 -9.79 -10.86
CA THR A 362 -6.04 -9.62 -10.20
C THR A 362 -5.25 -10.92 -10.20
N ALA A 363 -5.90 -12.06 -9.93
CA ALA A 363 -5.24 -13.36 -9.87
C ALA A 363 -4.60 -13.77 -11.21
N GLU A 364 -5.27 -13.50 -12.33
CA GLU A 364 -4.70 -13.72 -13.67
C GLU A 364 -3.51 -12.79 -13.92
N ASN A 365 -3.61 -11.52 -13.50
CA ASN A 365 -2.50 -10.59 -13.63
C ASN A 365 -1.29 -11.01 -12.78
N VAL A 366 -1.50 -11.54 -11.58
CA VAL A 366 -0.41 -12.06 -10.74
C VAL A 366 0.25 -13.29 -11.36
N ARG A 367 -0.51 -14.16 -12.02
CA ARG A 367 0.07 -15.29 -12.77
C ARG A 367 0.87 -14.85 -13.99
N ASP A 368 0.41 -13.82 -14.69
CA ASP A 368 1.07 -13.30 -15.88
C ASP A 368 2.33 -12.47 -15.55
N TYR A 369 2.35 -11.75 -14.42
CA TYR A 369 3.35 -10.71 -14.11
C TYR A 369 4.12 -10.91 -12.79
N GLY A 370 3.78 -11.92 -11.98
CA GLY A 370 4.35 -12.13 -10.65
C GLY A 370 3.59 -11.39 -9.54
N PRO A 371 4.14 -11.32 -8.31
CA PRO A 371 3.54 -10.61 -7.19
C PRO A 371 3.19 -9.15 -7.51
N LEU A 372 2.27 -8.52 -6.76
CA LEU A 372 1.82 -7.15 -7.07
C LEU A 372 2.98 -6.14 -7.18
N GLN A 373 4.06 -6.36 -6.44
CA GLN A 373 5.23 -5.50 -6.41
C GLN A 373 5.93 -5.38 -7.77
N GLU A 374 5.76 -6.37 -8.65
CA GLU A 374 6.41 -6.41 -9.96
C GLU A 374 5.74 -5.49 -10.99
N PHE A 375 4.45 -5.18 -10.82
CA PHE A 375 3.67 -4.45 -11.82
C PHE A 375 2.80 -3.31 -11.27
N TRP A 376 2.84 -3.04 -9.96
CA TRP A 376 2.18 -1.89 -9.37
C TRP A 376 2.82 -0.56 -9.80
N THR A 377 2.02 0.50 -9.87
CA THR A 377 2.46 1.77 -10.45
C THR A 377 3.05 2.79 -9.46
N PHE A 378 3.38 2.38 -8.23
CA PHE A 378 3.95 3.27 -7.21
C PHE A 378 5.22 4.00 -7.68
N LEU A 379 6.11 3.29 -8.37
CA LEU A 379 7.33 3.88 -8.92
C LEU A 379 7.01 4.97 -9.94
N PHE A 380 6.07 4.69 -10.85
CA PHE A 380 5.66 5.64 -11.88
C PHE A 380 4.94 6.86 -11.28
N GLU A 381 4.14 6.72 -10.23
CA GLU A 381 3.53 7.86 -9.54
C GLU A 381 4.57 8.77 -8.90
N ARG A 382 5.62 8.19 -8.30
CA ARG A 382 6.76 8.96 -7.78
C ARG A 382 7.51 9.68 -8.90
N ILE A 383 7.76 9.00 -10.03
CA ILE A 383 8.39 9.63 -11.21
C ILE A 383 7.51 10.75 -11.75
N ASN A 384 6.19 10.57 -11.81
CA ASN A 384 5.27 11.63 -12.24
C ASN A 384 5.36 12.86 -11.33
N LYS A 385 5.59 12.68 -10.03
CA LYS A 385 5.83 13.80 -9.10
C LYS A 385 7.14 14.54 -9.43
N VAL A 386 8.22 13.82 -9.78
CA VAL A 386 9.47 14.41 -10.28
C VAL A 386 9.19 15.22 -11.56
N LEU A 387 8.53 14.61 -12.54
CA LEU A 387 8.29 15.27 -13.82
C LEU A 387 7.47 16.55 -13.64
N LYS A 388 6.50 16.54 -12.72
CA LYS A 388 5.70 17.72 -12.36
C LYS A 388 6.48 18.81 -11.63
N SER A 389 7.65 18.52 -11.04
CA SER A 389 8.49 19.56 -10.43
C SER A 389 9.33 20.31 -11.46
N PHE A 390 9.45 19.80 -12.69
CA PHE A 390 10.16 20.51 -13.73
C PHE A 390 9.35 21.71 -14.20
N ASN A 391 10.00 22.87 -14.22
CA ASN A 391 9.41 24.05 -14.81
C ASN A 391 9.27 23.81 -16.31
N SER A 392 8.04 23.82 -16.81
CA SER A 392 7.75 23.70 -18.22
C SER A 392 6.90 24.89 -18.64
N SER A 393 7.13 25.38 -19.86
CA SER A 393 6.30 26.43 -20.45
C SER A 393 4.91 25.93 -20.87
N ASN A 394 4.56 24.66 -20.59
CA ASN A 394 3.30 24.00 -20.96
C ASN A 394 3.01 24.09 -22.48
N HIS A 395 4.04 24.03 -23.31
CA HIS A 395 3.90 24.06 -24.77
C HIS A 395 3.59 22.66 -25.34
N SER A 396 2.50 22.54 -26.09
CA SER A 396 2.12 21.31 -26.79
C SER A 396 3.01 21.04 -28.02
N GLY A 397 2.84 19.87 -28.66
CA GLY A 397 3.46 19.59 -29.96
C GLY A 397 4.85 18.95 -29.88
N GLY A 398 5.17 18.25 -28.78
CA GLY A 398 6.46 17.58 -28.59
C GLY A 398 7.46 18.38 -27.74
N GLU A 399 7.22 19.69 -27.53
CA GLU A 399 8.10 20.55 -26.73
C GLU A 399 8.06 20.21 -25.24
N LEU A 400 6.87 19.91 -24.70
CA LEU A 400 6.71 19.47 -23.32
C LEU A 400 7.45 18.16 -23.06
N GLU A 401 7.28 17.18 -23.95
CA GLU A 401 7.97 15.89 -23.89
C GLU A 401 9.48 16.06 -23.99
N THR A 402 9.95 16.94 -24.88
CA THR A 402 11.37 17.27 -25.03
C THR A 402 11.92 17.95 -23.76
N SER A 403 11.15 18.85 -23.15
CA SER A 403 11.53 19.53 -21.91
C SER A 403 11.63 18.56 -20.75
N PHE A 404 10.62 17.69 -20.56
CA PHE A 404 10.68 16.62 -19.57
C PHE A 404 11.85 15.68 -19.81
N PHE A 405 12.11 15.29 -21.06
CA PHE A 405 13.23 14.41 -21.39
C PHE A 405 14.59 15.04 -21.05
N ARG A 406 14.79 16.30 -21.45
CA ARG A 406 16.04 17.04 -21.18
C ARG A 406 16.26 17.25 -19.69
N GLU A 407 15.26 17.73 -18.96
CA GLU A 407 15.36 17.98 -17.52
C GLU A 407 15.50 16.69 -16.70
N PHE A 408 14.79 15.63 -17.09
CA PHE A 408 14.95 14.31 -16.49
C PHE A 408 16.39 13.81 -16.67
N HIS A 409 16.93 13.88 -17.90
CA HIS A 409 18.29 13.43 -18.16
C HIS A 409 19.34 14.29 -17.43
N ARG A 410 19.19 15.62 -17.41
CA ARG A 410 20.04 16.51 -16.61
C ARG A 410 20.04 16.11 -15.14
N THR A 411 18.84 15.93 -14.56
CA THR A 411 18.68 15.50 -13.16
C THR A 411 19.41 14.18 -12.90
N VAL A 412 19.21 13.16 -13.74
CA VAL A 412 19.88 11.86 -13.60
C VAL A 412 21.41 11.99 -13.69
N GLN A 413 21.93 12.76 -14.64
CA GLN A 413 23.37 12.95 -14.81
C GLN A 413 23.99 13.68 -13.61
N THR A 414 23.37 14.77 -13.15
CA THR A 414 23.80 15.49 -11.94
C THR A 414 23.77 14.56 -10.73
N SER A 415 22.74 13.73 -10.58
CA SER A 415 22.67 12.75 -9.48
C SER A 415 23.81 11.72 -9.53
N ARG A 416 24.20 11.24 -10.71
CA ARG A 416 25.33 10.31 -10.88
C ARG A 416 26.67 10.95 -10.49
N ILE A 417 26.91 12.18 -10.94
CA ILE A 417 28.13 12.94 -10.59
C ILE A 417 28.20 13.13 -9.06
N LEU A 418 27.08 13.51 -8.44
CA LEU A 418 26.99 13.64 -6.99
C LEU A 418 27.22 12.31 -6.24
N ALA A 419 26.73 11.19 -6.79
CA ALA A 419 26.94 9.86 -6.19
C ALA A 419 28.43 9.47 -6.22
N GLN A 420 29.13 9.71 -7.33
CA GLN A 420 30.57 9.50 -7.43
C GLN A 420 31.34 10.43 -6.47
N ALA A 421 30.93 11.70 -6.37
CA ALA A 421 31.52 12.64 -5.43
C ALA A 421 31.32 12.25 -3.96
N ALA A 422 30.24 11.54 -3.64
CA ALA A 422 29.98 11.01 -2.30
C ALA A 422 30.89 9.84 -1.91
N GLN A 423 31.52 9.17 -2.88
CA GLN A 423 32.50 8.10 -2.62
C GLN A 423 33.90 8.65 -2.29
N ALA A 424 34.12 9.96 -2.43
CA ALA A 424 35.36 10.60 -2.02
C ALA A 424 35.59 10.46 -0.50
N PRO A 425 36.85 10.45 -0.02
CA PRO A 425 37.14 10.32 1.41
C PRO A 425 36.34 11.31 2.27
N PRO A 426 35.78 10.86 3.41
CA PRO A 426 35.04 11.72 4.32
C PRO A 426 35.86 12.96 4.71
N GLY A 427 35.27 14.15 4.52
CA GLY A 427 35.91 15.42 4.86
C GLY A 427 36.69 16.11 3.73
N SER A 428 36.88 15.45 2.57
CA SER A 428 37.41 16.10 1.37
C SER A 428 36.49 17.23 0.88
N PRO A 429 37.00 18.25 0.15
CA PRO A 429 36.17 19.31 -0.41
C PRO A 429 35.04 18.76 -1.28
N MET A 430 35.33 17.75 -2.09
CA MET A 430 34.37 17.09 -2.98
C MET A 430 33.27 16.37 -2.19
N TYR A 431 33.62 15.64 -1.12
CA TYR A 431 32.65 15.02 -0.21
C TYR A 431 31.77 16.09 0.47
N LYS A 432 32.37 17.17 1.00
CA LYS A 432 31.63 18.26 1.67
C LYS A 432 30.70 19.00 0.71
N SER A 433 31.12 19.27 -0.52
CA SER A 433 30.29 19.87 -1.56
C SER A 433 29.12 18.95 -1.93
N ALA A 434 29.37 17.66 -2.12
CA ALA A 434 28.31 16.69 -2.36
C ALA A 434 27.33 16.65 -1.17
N GLU A 435 27.83 16.57 0.06
CA GLU A 435 27.02 16.59 1.29
C GLU A 435 26.16 17.86 1.42
N ALA A 436 26.70 19.03 1.09
CA ALA A 436 25.95 20.29 1.12
C ALA A 436 24.84 20.31 0.06
N MET A 437 25.14 19.89 -1.18
CA MET A 437 24.14 19.75 -2.24
C MET A 437 23.06 18.72 -1.88
N TYR A 438 23.43 17.66 -1.16
CA TYR A 438 22.50 16.68 -0.62
C TYR A 438 21.58 17.25 0.46
N LYS A 439 22.09 18.09 1.36
CA LYS A 439 21.28 18.76 2.39
C LYS A 439 20.36 19.82 1.78
N ALA A 440 20.80 20.51 0.74
CA ALA A 440 19.98 21.50 0.04
C ALA A 440 18.79 20.86 -0.71
N THR A 441 18.92 19.60 -1.12
CA THR A 441 17.89 18.86 -1.87
C THR A 441 17.07 17.90 -1.01
N SER A 442 17.33 17.80 0.31
CA SER A 442 16.73 16.77 1.17
C SER A 442 15.26 17.01 1.56
N ASP A 443 14.75 18.24 1.42
CA ASP A 443 13.34 18.55 1.70
C ASP A 443 12.41 18.19 0.51
N ASP A 444 12.96 17.93 -0.67
CA ASP A 444 12.19 17.52 -1.83
C ASP A 444 12.02 16.01 -1.87
N ARG A 445 11.00 15.50 -1.15
CA ARG A 445 10.50 14.11 -1.21
C ARG A 445 9.90 13.72 -2.58
N GLY A 446 10.52 14.16 -3.67
CA GLY A 446 10.04 14.03 -5.04
C GLY A 446 11.13 14.13 -6.09
N THR A 447 12.42 14.06 -5.73
CA THR A 447 13.53 13.99 -6.69
C THR A 447 13.92 12.54 -6.98
N ILE A 448 14.45 12.28 -8.18
CA ILE A 448 14.99 10.96 -8.59
C ILE A 448 16.09 10.51 -7.61
N GLN A 449 16.85 11.46 -7.06
CA GLN A 449 17.92 11.18 -6.13
C GLN A 449 17.44 10.76 -4.74
N ALA A 450 16.34 11.35 -4.25
CA ALA A 450 15.67 10.88 -3.04
C ALA A 450 15.03 9.49 -3.24
N LEU A 451 14.50 9.22 -4.43
CA LEU A 451 13.97 7.91 -4.82
C LEU A 451 15.09 6.85 -4.88
N ALA A 452 16.21 7.15 -5.54
CA ALA A 452 17.38 6.28 -5.61
C ALA A 452 17.95 5.98 -4.21
N ARG A 453 18.12 7.00 -3.36
CA ARG A 453 18.56 6.78 -1.97
C ARG A 453 17.55 6.04 -1.09
N GLN A 454 16.26 6.23 -1.29
CA GLN A 454 15.25 5.42 -0.60
C GLN A 454 15.29 3.98 -1.09
N LEU A 455 15.54 3.76 -2.38
CA LEU A 455 15.82 2.44 -2.93
C LEU A 455 17.08 1.90 -2.26
N ASP A 456 18.22 2.58 -2.35
CA ASP A 456 19.50 2.14 -1.78
C ASP A 456 19.44 1.96 -0.25
N LYS A 457 18.68 2.77 0.49
CA LYS A 457 18.48 2.60 1.95
C LYS A 457 17.48 1.51 2.29
N ALA A 458 16.43 1.31 1.48
CA ALA A 458 15.51 0.18 1.63
C ALA A 458 16.16 -1.14 1.19
N HIS A 459 17.19 -1.07 0.35
CA HIS A 459 18.00 -2.17 -0.15
C HIS A 459 19.42 -2.16 0.44
N GLU A 460 19.68 -1.43 1.54
CA GLU A 460 21.00 -1.48 2.22
C GLU A 460 21.31 -2.92 2.63
N ASP A 461 20.25 -3.65 3.00
CA ASP A 461 20.27 -5.08 3.31
C ASP A 461 19.52 -5.89 2.24
N GLY A 462 19.15 -5.30 1.10
CA GLY A 462 18.35 -5.95 0.06
C GLY A 462 19.15 -6.96 -0.76
N GLY A 463 18.62 -8.17 -0.92
CA GLY A 463 19.32 -9.31 -1.50
C GLY A 463 20.23 -10.04 -0.50
N ILE A 464 20.08 -9.78 0.81
CA ILE A 464 20.82 -10.46 1.88
C ILE A 464 19.87 -11.43 2.57
N ASP A 465 20.00 -12.70 2.22
CA ASP A 465 19.22 -13.77 2.84
C ASP A 465 19.57 -13.93 4.33
N PHE A 466 20.87 -13.91 4.65
CA PHE A 466 21.36 -14.07 6.02
C PHE A 466 22.72 -13.39 6.23
N GLN A 467 22.82 -12.51 7.24
CA GLN A 467 24.10 -11.92 7.64
C GLN A 467 24.09 -11.46 9.10
N LEU A 468 25.18 -11.69 9.84
CA LEU A 468 25.35 -11.15 11.19
C LEU A 468 25.91 -9.73 11.18
N SER A 469 25.66 -8.99 12.26
CA SER A 469 26.28 -7.68 12.45
C SER A 469 27.81 -7.76 12.30
N PRO A 470 28.46 -6.80 11.61
CA PRO A 470 29.92 -6.74 11.52
C PRO A 470 30.59 -6.55 12.88
N LYS A 471 29.88 -5.97 13.85
CA LYS A 471 30.35 -5.77 15.22
C LYS A 471 29.87 -6.93 16.09
N PHE A 472 30.78 -7.47 16.89
CA PHE A 472 30.45 -8.49 17.88
C PHE A 472 31.27 -8.29 19.16
N SER A 473 30.78 -8.85 20.25
CA SER A 473 31.52 -8.98 21.50
C SER A 473 31.76 -10.45 21.81
N ILE A 474 32.89 -10.77 22.44
CA ILE A 474 33.14 -12.11 22.98
C ILE A 474 33.05 -12.00 24.49
N GLY A 475 32.18 -12.78 25.10
CA GLY A 475 31.98 -12.73 26.54
C GLY A 475 31.20 -13.94 27.06
N PRO A 476 31.15 -14.11 28.39
CA PRO A 476 30.28 -15.12 29.00
C PRO A 476 28.81 -14.78 28.71
N VAL A 477 28.02 -15.80 28.34
CA VAL A 477 26.55 -15.71 28.31
C VAL A 477 25.96 -16.07 29.67
N SER A 478 24.69 -15.73 29.89
CA SER A 478 23.98 -16.09 31.12
C SER A 478 23.92 -17.61 31.32
N THR A 479 23.78 -18.06 32.57
CA THR A 479 23.63 -19.49 32.90
C THR A 479 22.44 -20.12 32.18
N GLU A 480 21.35 -19.37 32.01
CA GLU A 480 20.16 -19.80 31.28
C GLU A 480 20.47 -20.07 29.80
N ILE A 481 21.04 -19.08 29.10
CA ILE A 481 21.43 -19.21 27.68
C ILE A 481 22.41 -20.37 27.51
N PHE A 482 23.41 -20.47 28.40
CA PHE A 482 24.40 -21.54 28.36
C PHE A 482 23.77 -22.92 28.52
N ASN A 483 22.87 -23.10 29.50
CA ASN A 483 22.23 -24.38 29.76
C ASN A 483 21.30 -24.80 28.61
N CYS A 484 20.51 -23.86 28.06
CA CYS A 484 19.68 -24.12 26.88
C CYS A 484 20.53 -24.52 25.67
N THR A 485 21.63 -23.81 25.43
CA THR A 485 22.56 -24.09 24.33
C THR A 485 23.23 -25.44 24.50
N LEU A 486 23.75 -25.74 25.70
CA LEU A 486 24.37 -27.03 26.00
C LEU A 486 23.38 -28.18 25.80
N ARG A 487 22.13 -28.02 26.26
CA ARG A 487 21.09 -29.05 26.10
C ARG A 487 20.73 -29.27 24.63
N ALA A 488 20.57 -28.20 23.85
CA ALA A 488 20.29 -28.29 22.42
C ALA A 488 21.42 -29.02 21.69
N LEU A 489 22.67 -28.66 21.96
CA LEU A 489 23.83 -29.30 21.35
C LEU A 489 24.01 -30.76 21.80
N GLN A 490 23.70 -31.11 23.04
CA GLN A 490 23.70 -32.51 23.50
C GLN A 490 22.70 -33.38 22.73
N ILE A 491 21.53 -32.82 22.38
CA ILE A 491 20.51 -33.52 21.59
C ILE A 491 20.96 -33.67 20.14
N GLN A 492 21.54 -32.61 19.55
CA GLN A 492 22.01 -32.62 18.16
C GLN A 492 23.28 -33.44 17.96
N LEU A 493 24.18 -33.48 18.96
CA LEU A 493 25.51 -34.09 18.89
C LEU A 493 25.75 -35.05 20.08
N PRO A 494 24.94 -36.11 20.22
CA PRO A 494 25.02 -37.02 21.37
C PRO A 494 26.37 -37.74 21.48
N SER A 495 27.05 -37.97 20.35
CA SER A 495 28.34 -38.67 20.28
C SER A 495 29.51 -37.90 20.90
N LEU A 496 29.37 -36.58 21.13
CA LEU A 496 30.46 -35.76 21.68
C LEU A 496 30.51 -35.77 23.22
N GLY A 497 29.49 -36.30 23.89
CA GLY A 497 29.43 -36.31 25.35
C GLY A 497 29.59 -34.90 25.94
N LEU A 498 28.89 -33.91 25.36
CA LEU A 498 29.04 -32.51 25.74
C LEU A 498 28.65 -32.30 27.21
N ARG A 499 29.48 -31.54 27.95
CA ARG A 499 29.21 -31.16 29.34
C ARG A 499 29.58 -29.70 29.59
N SER A 500 29.06 -29.14 30.68
CA SER A 500 29.54 -27.85 31.17
C SER A 500 31.03 -27.94 31.52
N SER A 501 31.80 -26.91 31.19
CA SER A 501 33.20 -26.79 31.63
C SER A 501 33.36 -26.83 33.16
N TRP A 502 32.28 -26.55 33.90
CA TRP A 502 32.23 -26.54 35.36
C TRP A 502 31.86 -27.90 35.96
N ALA A 503 31.36 -28.83 35.15
CA ALA A 503 30.96 -30.17 35.60
C ALA A 503 32.13 -31.16 35.44
N LEU A 504 32.37 -31.98 36.47
CA LEU A 504 33.31 -33.11 36.36
C LEU A 504 32.76 -34.18 35.39
N PRO A 505 33.63 -34.92 34.68
CA PRO A 505 33.20 -36.10 33.93
C PRO A 505 32.49 -37.08 34.88
N ALA A 506 31.30 -37.55 34.51
CA ALA A 506 30.52 -38.48 35.35
C ALA A 506 31.11 -39.90 35.34
N ASP A 507 31.87 -40.25 34.31
CA ASP A 507 32.46 -41.57 34.06
C ASP A 507 33.80 -41.44 33.28
N ALA A 508 34.43 -42.59 32.98
CA ALA A 508 35.65 -42.64 32.15
C ALA A 508 35.38 -42.42 30.64
N SER A 509 34.15 -42.11 30.25
CA SER A 509 33.77 -41.93 28.85
C SER A 509 34.33 -40.61 28.30
N PRO A 510 34.66 -40.53 27.00
CA PRO A 510 35.12 -39.30 26.39
C PRO A 510 34.02 -38.23 26.47
N SER A 511 34.25 -37.17 27.23
CA SER A 511 33.35 -36.02 27.35
C SER A 511 34.05 -34.73 26.92
N TYR A 512 33.33 -33.88 26.19
CA TYR A 512 33.87 -32.61 25.70
C TYR A 512 33.30 -31.42 26.50
N PRO A 513 34.14 -30.61 27.16
CA PRO A 513 33.66 -29.44 27.91
C PRO A 513 33.31 -28.29 26.96
N LEU A 514 32.07 -27.81 27.04
CA LEU A 514 31.64 -26.57 26.41
C LEU A 514 31.86 -25.40 27.37
N PHE A 515 32.42 -24.31 26.87
CA PHE A 515 32.63 -23.09 27.65
C PHE A 515 31.47 -22.12 27.45
N ASN A 516 31.17 -21.32 28.47
CA ASN A 516 30.09 -20.33 28.42
C ASN A 516 30.48 -19.02 27.69
N LYS A 517 31.61 -18.98 26.99
CA LYS A 517 32.05 -17.81 26.21
C LYS A 517 31.56 -17.94 24.77
N MET A 518 30.78 -16.97 24.31
CA MET A 518 30.19 -16.98 22.95
C MET A 518 30.38 -15.63 22.25
N LYS A 519 30.30 -15.63 20.92
CA LYS A 519 30.30 -14.41 20.11
C LYS A 519 28.89 -13.85 20.07
N ARG A 520 28.66 -12.66 20.62
CA ARG A 520 27.35 -12.00 20.68
C ARG A 520 27.29 -10.83 19.70
N PHE A 521 26.16 -10.69 19.02
CA PHE A 521 25.95 -9.74 17.94
C PHE A 521 24.80 -8.79 18.29
N PRO A 522 24.92 -7.49 17.97
CA PRO A 522 23.82 -6.54 18.17
C PRO A 522 22.56 -6.88 17.38
N PHE A 523 22.71 -7.37 16.15
CA PHE A 523 21.62 -7.72 15.25
C PHE A 523 22.00 -8.82 14.26
N VAL A 524 20.98 -9.40 13.63
CA VAL A 524 21.07 -10.30 12.47
C VAL A 524 20.20 -9.76 11.33
N ILE A 525 20.63 -9.95 10.09
CA ILE A 525 19.85 -9.73 8.88
C ILE A 525 19.29 -11.07 8.46
N VAL A 526 17.96 -11.15 8.31
CA VAL A 526 17.26 -12.31 7.76
C VAL A 526 16.23 -11.81 6.74
N ALA A 527 16.27 -12.34 5.51
CA ALA A 527 15.38 -11.95 4.42
C ALA A 527 15.27 -10.41 4.26
N ASP A 528 16.41 -9.76 4.05
CA ASP A 528 16.56 -8.32 3.83
C ASP A 528 16.18 -7.42 5.02
N ARG A 529 16.08 -7.97 6.24
CA ARG A 529 15.67 -7.21 7.43
C ARG A 529 16.56 -7.42 8.63
N ARG A 530 16.92 -6.32 9.30
CA ARG A 530 17.69 -6.32 10.55
C ARG A 530 16.78 -6.54 11.77
N TYR A 531 17.07 -7.59 12.52
CA TYR A 531 16.47 -7.92 13.82
C TYR A 531 17.48 -7.66 14.92
N TYR A 532 17.16 -6.73 15.81
CA TYR A 532 18.05 -6.35 16.90
C TYR A 532 17.78 -7.20 18.14
N SER A 533 18.85 -7.52 18.86
CA SER A 533 18.73 -7.97 20.24
C SER A 533 18.12 -6.85 21.10
N ALA A 534 17.33 -7.21 22.10
CA ALA A 534 16.66 -6.25 22.99
C ALA A 534 17.63 -5.28 23.67
N GLU A 535 18.86 -5.71 23.96
CA GLU A 535 19.92 -4.86 24.52
C GLU A 535 20.34 -3.72 23.56
N HIS A 536 20.26 -3.96 22.24
CA HIS A 536 20.75 -3.04 21.20
C HIS A 536 19.61 -2.38 20.40
N ALA A 537 18.37 -2.78 20.63
CA ALA A 537 17.18 -2.24 20.00
C ALA A 537 16.96 -0.78 20.42
N LYS A 538 16.57 0.08 19.47
CA LYS A 538 16.24 1.49 19.77
C LYS A 538 14.78 1.66 20.18
N SER A 539 13.94 0.73 19.74
CA SER A 539 12.53 0.61 20.09
C SER A 539 12.22 -0.86 20.31
N ASP A 540 11.27 -1.15 21.20
CA ASP A 540 10.74 -2.51 21.41
C ASP A 540 10.49 -3.24 20.08
N PHE A 541 9.93 -2.55 19.08
CA PHE A 541 9.63 -3.12 17.77
C PHE A 541 10.84 -3.83 17.12
N ASP A 542 12.05 -3.28 17.28
CA ASP A 542 13.26 -3.79 16.62
C ASP A 542 13.66 -5.18 17.13
N SER A 543 13.22 -5.56 18.34
CA SER A 543 13.46 -6.88 18.94
C SER A 543 12.23 -7.79 18.94
N LEU A 544 11.04 -7.30 18.57
CA LEU A 544 9.85 -8.12 18.49
C LEU A 544 9.76 -8.90 17.17
N VAL A 545 9.72 -10.22 17.29
CA VAL A 545 9.80 -11.15 16.15
C VAL A 545 8.68 -12.17 16.16
N LEU A 546 8.26 -12.60 14.96
CA LEU A 546 7.49 -13.79 14.72
C LEU A 546 8.44 -14.88 14.22
N VAL A 547 8.37 -16.06 14.82
CA VAL A 547 9.28 -17.17 14.54
C VAL A 547 8.47 -18.40 14.17
N LYS A 548 9.00 -19.20 13.26
CA LYS A 548 8.43 -20.51 12.91
C LYS A 548 8.68 -21.49 14.06
N THR A 549 7.64 -22.20 14.48
CA THR A 549 7.74 -23.22 15.54
C THR A 549 6.99 -24.48 15.14
N ASP A 550 7.51 -25.64 15.50
CA ASP A 550 6.89 -26.96 15.27
C ASP A 550 6.57 -27.70 16.58
N VAL A 551 6.85 -27.06 17.72
CA VAL A 551 6.78 -27.65 19.06
C VAL A 551 5.33 -27.94 19.49
N VAL A 552 4.38 -27.09 19.12
CA VAL A 552 2.96 -27.25 19.49
C VAL A 552 2.15 -27.63 18.25
N PRO A 553 1.55 -28.82 18.20
CA PRO A 553 0.70 -29.24 17.08
C PRO A 553 -0.40 -28.21 16.80
N GLY A 554 -0.46 -27.71 15.56
CA GLY A 554 -1.44 -26.71 15.12
C GLY A 554 -0.99 -25.25 15.27
N ILE A 555 0.12 -24.94 15.96
CA ILE A 555 0.68 -23.59 16.04
C ILE A 555 2.02 -23.55 15.31
N ALA A 556 1.99 -23.08 14.06
CA ALA A 556 3.17 -23.03 13.19
C ALA A 556 4.07 -21.80 13.44
N THR A 557 3.59 -20.80 14.18
CA THR A 557 4.32 -19.55 14.44
C THR A 557 4.05 -19.01 15.83
N TRP A 558 5.07 -18.41 16.46
CA TRP A 558 4.96 -17.81 17.79
C TRP A 558 5.66 -16.46 17.83
N ALA A 559 5.11 -15.50 18.60
CA ALA A 559 5.71 -14.18 18.75
C ALA A 559 6.47 -14.05 20.07
N GLY A 560 7.58 -13.32 20.03
CA GLY A 560 8.41 -13.10 21.21
C GLY A 560 9.38 -11.93 21.04
N GLU A 561 10.13 -11.68 22.10
CA GLU A 561 11.18 -10.68 22.15
C GLU A 561 12.55 -11.35 22.00
N LEU A 562 13.29 -10.98 20.96
CA LEU A 562 14.67 -11.41 20.72
C LEU A 562 15.60 -10.72 21.71
N ARG A 563 16.11 -11.44 22.70
CA ARG A 563 16.94 -10.89 23.78
C ARG A 563 18.41 -10.87 23.40
N GLU A 564 18.92 -11.95 22.80
CA GLU A 564 20.31 -12.07 22.37
C GLU A 564 20.43 -12.74 21.01
N VAL A 565 21.44 -12.34 20.25
CA VAL A 565 21.89 -12.98 19.01
C VAL A 565 23.32 -13.41 19.22
N PHE A 566 23.61 -14.70 19.06
CA PHE A 566 24.95 -15.21 19.34
C PHE A 566 25.32 -16.41 18.49
N VAL A 567 26.62 -16.69 18.45
CA VAL A 567 27.21 -17.78 17.71
C VAL A 567 28.03 -18.63 18.65
N VAL A 568 27.77 -19.94 18.58
CA VAL A 568 28.66 -20.97 19.12
C VAL A 568 29.65 -21.31 18.03
N ASP A 569 30.93 -21.06 18.30
CA ASP A 569 32.04 -21.34 17.40
C ASP A 569 33.07 -22.14 18.19
N ASP A 570 32.95 -23.47 18.11
CA ASP A 570 33.83 -24.40 18.80
C ASP A 570 34.35 -25.46 17.81
N PRO A 571 35.65 -25.82 17.84
CA PRO A 571 36.25 -26.72 16.86
C PRO A 571 35.61 -28.11 16.76
N LYS A 572 35.01 -28.63 17.85
CA LYS A 572 34.38 -29.96 17.85
C LYS A 572 32.88 -29.90 17.64
N VAL A 573 32.23 -28.81 18.05
CA VAL A 573 30.78 -28.60 17.92
C VAL A 573 30.41 -28.02 16.55
N GLY A 574 31.33 -27.28 15.94
CA GLY A 574 31.10 -26.52 14.72
C GLY A 574 30.48 -25.16 14.98
N LEU A 575 29.96 -24.55 13.91
CA LEU A 575 29.39 -23.21 13.91
C LEU A 575 27.86 -23.29 14.00
N HIS A 576 27.27 -22.67 15.02
CA HIS A 576 25.81 -22.63 15.21
C HIS A 576 25.33 -21.21 15.48
N TYR A 577 24.20 -20.85 14.87
CA TYR A 577 23.65 -19.50 14.85
C TYR A 577 22.36 -19.42 15.66
N TYR A 578 22.45 -18.92 16.89
CA TYR A 578 21.33 -18.95 17.83
C TYR A 578 20.79 -17.57 18.17
N GLY A 579 19.47 -17.52 18.36
CA GLY A 579 18.77 -16.44 19.03
C GLY A 579 18.21 -16.91 20.36
N PHE A 580 18.31 -16.08 21.39
CA PHE A 580 17.59 -16.30 22.65
C PHE A 580 16.33 -15.44 22.69
N ILE A 581 15.17 -16.06 22.84
CA ILE A 581 13.86 -15.40 22.82
C ILE A 581 13.13 -15.56 24.14
N ARG A 582 12.40 -14.52 24.54
CA ARG A 582 11.30 -14.62 25.51
C ARG A 582 9.98 -14.63 24.77
N TRP A 583 9.28 -15.75 24.87
CA TRP A 583 8.01 -15.97 24.19
C TRP A 583 6.86 -15.32 24.94
N PHE A 584 5.90 -14.76 24.20
CA PHE A 584 4.66 -14.29 24.79
C PHE A 584 3.77 -15.47 25.21
N VAL A 585 2.98 -15.28 26.28
CA VAL A 585 2.01 -16.27 26.74
C VAL A 585 0.69 -16.08 25.98
N PRO A 586 0.13 -17.12 25.32
CA PRO A 586 -1.15 -17.00 24.61
C PRO A 586 -2.27 -16.53 25.54
N ALA A 587 -3.17 -15.70 25.02
CA ALA A 587 -4.37 -15.33 25.77
C ALA A 587 -5.30 -16.55 25.95
N ALA A 588 -6.13 -16.54 27.01
CA ALA A 588 -7.07 -17.62 27.27
C ALA A 588 -8.07 -17.79 26.11
N ALA A 589 -8.27 -19.02 25.65
CA ALA A 589 -9.13 -19.31 24.49
C ALA A 589 -10.55 -18.72 24.63
N GLY A 590 -11.11 -18.73 25.84
CA GLY A 590 -12.44 -18.17 26.13
C GLY A 590 -12.58 -16.65 25.90
N LEU A 591 -11.48 -15.91 25.77
CA LEU A 591 -11.51 -14.48 25.39
C LEU A 591 -11.75 -14.29 23.88
N VAL A 592 -11.49 -15.32 23.07
CA VAL A 592 -11.52 -15.25 21.61
C VAL A 592 -12.76 -15.96 21.06
N THR A 593 -13.10 -17.14 21.59
CA THR A 593 -14.19 -17.99 21.09
C THR A 593 -15.54 -17.26 21.10
N ASN A 594 -16.26 -17.30 19.98
CA ASN A 594 -17.57 -16.65 19.78
C ASN A 594 -17.59 -15.12 20.00
N SER A 595 -16.47 -14.44 19.75
CA SER A 595 -16.37 -12.98 19.80
C SER A 595 -15.91 -12.40 18.46
N VAL A 596 -16.04 -11.07 18.29
CA VAL A 596 -15.48 -10.33 17.14
C VAL A 596 -13.98 -10.58 16.97
N TRP A 597 -13.29 -10.98 18.03
CA TRP A 597 -11.86 -11.29 18.05
C TRP A 597 -11.51 -12.65 17.45
N SER A 598 -12.47 -13.56 17.26
CA SER A 598 -12.26 -14.82 16.53
C SER A 598 -12.06 -14.64 15.03
N VAL A 599 -12.27 -13.43 14.50
CA VAL A 599 -12.20 -13.14 13.07
C VAL A 599 -10.82 -13.47 12.49
N TRP A 600 -9.73 -13.36 13.25
CA TRP A 600 -8.38 -13.63 12.73
C TRP A 600 -8.11 -15.10 12.46
N ASP A 601 -8.79 -16.01 13.16
CA ASP A 601 -8.66 -17.46 12.90
C ASP A 601 -9.17 -17.82 11.50
N GLN A 602 -10.18 -17.09 11.01
CA GLN A 602 -10.71 -17.22 9.65
C GLN A 602 -9.77 -16.61 8.59
N PHE A 603 -8.92 -15.67 9.01
CA PHE A 603 -8.04 -14.89 8.13
C PHE A 603 -6.58 -15.01 8.58
N SER A 604 -6.12 -16.25 8.75
CA SER A 604 -4.78 -16.58 9.24
C SER A 604 -3.61 -15.89 8.51
N PRO A 605 -3.68 -15.52 7.21
CA PRO A 605 -2.59 -14.77 6.57
C PRO A 605 -2.36 -13.37 7.18
N ILE A 606 -3.35 -12.79 7.87
CA ILE A 606 -3.17 -11.55 8.63
C ILE A 606 -2.15 -11.75 9.77
N ARG A 607 -2.07 -12.95 10.35
CA ARG A 607 -1.16 -13.30 11.46
C ARG A 607 -1.28 -12.33 12.63
N ALA A 608 -2.53 -12.17 13.08
CA ALA A 608 -2.86 -11.42 14.28
C ALA A 608 -3.08 -12.40 15.45
N HIS A 609 -2.47 -12.14 16.60
CA HIS A 609 -2.54 -13.02 17.77
C HIS A 609 -2.70 -12.24 19.06
N LEU A 610 -3.52 -12.77 19.98
CA LEU A 610 -3.70 -12.23 21.32
C LEU A 610 -2.83 -12.97 22.34
N TRP A 611 -2.18 -12.18 23.19
CA TRP A 611 -1.29 -12.64 24.23
C TRP A 611 -1.70 -12.05 25.58
N LYS A 612 -1.41 -12.77 26.67
CA LYS A 612 -1.58 -12.27 28.02
C LYS A 612 -0.66 -11.05 28.23
N HIS A 613 -1.24 -9.97 28.74
CA HIS A 613 -0.53 -8.72 28.92
C HIS A 613 0.62 -8.85 29.93
N ASN A 614 1.79 -8.29 29.60
CA ASN A 614 3.01 -8.31 30.43
C ASN A 614 3.46 -9.72 30.88
N ALA A 615 3.16 -10.76 30.10
CA ALA A 615 3.48 -12.14 30.44
C ALA A 615 4.38 -12.79 29.39
N TYR A 616 5.40 -13.48 29.88
CA TYR A 616 6.31 -14.30 29.07
C TYR A 616 6.26 -15.75 29.58
N LEU A 617 6.43 -16.72 28.68
CA LEU A 617 6.45 -18.13 29.06
C LEU A 617 7.56 -18.39 30.08
N ALA A 618 7.20 -19.08 31.15
CA ALA A 618 8.14 -19.65 32.11
C ALA A 618 8.68 -20.99 31.58
N PRO A 619 9.83 -21.48 32.09
CA PRO A 619 10.41 -22.75 31.66
C PRO A 619 9.48 -23.97 31.83
N GLU A 620 8.54 -23.91 32.77
CA GLU A 620 7.53 -24.92 33.05
C GLU A 620 6.28 -24.82 32.16
N ASP A 621 6.08 -23.71 31.44
CA ASP A 621 4.92 -23.53 30.58
C ASP A 621 5.05 -24.35 29.29
N VAL A 622 3.91 -24.81 28.77
CA VAL A 622 3.86 -25.49 27.47
C VAL A 622 4.07 -24.47 26.35
N GLY A 623 5.19 -24.58 25.63
CA GLY A 623 5.49 -23.73 24.49
C GLY A 623 6.85 -24.01 23.85
N PRO A 624 7.28 -23.16 22.89
CA PRO A 624 8.56 -23.30 22.23
C PRO A 624 9.73 -23.08 23.21
N GLY A 625 10.85 -23.76 22.98
CA GLY A 625 12.08 -23.51 23.74
C GLY A 625 12.62 -22.10 23.49
N ASN A 626 13.29 -21.49 24.48
CA ASN A 626 13.83 -20.13 24.38
C ASN A 626 15.00 -19.99 23.40
N LEU A 627 15.55 -21.09 22.90
CA LEU A 627 16.63 -21.12 21.93
C LEU A 627 16.08 -21.41 20.53
N ILE A 628 16.34 -20.51 19.57
CA ILE A 628 15.89 -20.64 18.18
C ILE A 628 17.08 -20.61 17.22
N GLN A 629 16.94 -21.20 16.03
CA GLN A 629 17.85 -20.88 14.94
C GLN A 629 17.51 -19.49 14.41
N LEU A 630 18.52 -18.67 14.13
CA LEU A 630 18.27 -17.31 13.61
C LEU A 630 17.52 -17.33 12.27
N THR A 631 17.65 -18.41 11.48
CA THR A 631 16.93 -18.60 10.22
C THR A 631 15.43 -18.89 10.39
N ASP A 632 14.96 -19.20 11.59
CA ASP A 632 13.53 -19.45 11.86
C ASP A 632 12.74 -18.14 12.06
N ILE A 633 13.42 -16.99 12.15
CA ILE A 633 12.80 -15.67 12.23
C ILE A 633 12.09 -15.39 10.91
N ILE A 634 10.78 -15.15 10.97
CA ILE A 634 9.96 -14.88 9.79
C ILE A 634 9.89 -13.37 9.53
N CYS A 635 9.51 -12.59 10.54
CA CYS A 635 9.29 -11.16 10.39
C CYS A 635 9.21 -10.43 11.73
N HIS A 636 9.21 -9.10 11.68
CA HIS A 636 8.84 -8.29 12.84
C HIS A 636 7.33 -8.34 13.12
N VAL A 637 6.96 -8.10 14.37
CA VAL A 637 5.57 -7.91 14.79
C VAL A 637 5.36 -6.54 15.41
N ILE A 638 4.23 -5.91 15.09
CA ILE A 638 3.75 -4.73 15.83
C ILE A 638 2.96 -5.24 17.02
N ARG A 639 3.32 -4.79 18.22
CA ARG A 639 2.57 -5.07 19.46
C ARG A 639 1.80 -3.83 19.89
N THR A 640 0.54 -3.99 20.26
CA THR A 640 -0.26 -2.95 20.90
C THR A 640 -1.05 -3.50 22.09
N ASP A 641 -1.45 -2.63 23.00
CA ASP A 641 -2.32 -2.97 24.11
C ASP A 641 -3.78 -2.93 23.66
N VAL A 642 -4.54 -3.96 23.99
CA VAL A 642 -5.99 -4.03 23.71
C VAL A 642 -6.76 -4.54 24.92
N THR A 643 -8.02 -4.16 25.03
CA THR A 643 -8.92 -4.69 26.07
C THR A 643 -9.94 -5.61 25.44
N VAL A 644 -9.91 -6.89 25.81
CA VAL A 644 -10.81 -7.93 25.31
C VAL A 644 -11.68 -8.41 26.46
N ALA A 645 -13.00 -8.21 26.38
CA ALA A 645 -13.95 -8.60 27.43
C ALA A 645 -13.53 -8.13 28.85
N GLY A 646 -13.03 -6.90 28.96
CA GLY A 646 -12.54 -6.31 30.22
C GLY A 646 -11.14 -6.76 30.66
N THR A 647 -10.49 -7.65 29.92
CA THR A 647 -9.12 -8.13 30.20
C THR A 647 -8.11 -7.44 29.29
N LYS A 648 -7.07 -6.83 29.88
CA LYS A 648 -5.97 -6.24 29.12
C LYS A 648 -5.11 -7.35 28.50
N CYS A 649 -4.88 -7.27 27.19
CA CYS A 649 -4.10 -8.21 26.40
C CYS A 649 -3.10 -7.46 25.51
N TRP A 650 -2.06 -8.15 25.06
CA TRP A 650 -1.25 -7.71 23.94
C TRP A 650 -1.81 -8.28 22.64
N LEU A 651 -1.94 -7.44 21.61
CA LEU A 651 -2.24 -7.85 20.25
C LEU A 651 -1.00 -7.66 19.39
N THR A 652 -0.58 -8.71 18.69
CA THR A 652 0.52 -8.63 17.73
C THR A 652 0.02 -8.82 16.30
N VAL A 653 0.54 -8.05 15.34
CA VAL A 653 0.31 -8.26 13.91
C VAL A 653 1.63 -8.30 13.15
N ALA A 654 1.79 -9.30 12.27
CA ALA A 654 2.97 -9.45 11.42
C ALA A 654 3.05 -8.34 10.35
N VAL A 655 4.20 -7.65 10.29
CA VAL A 655 4.40 -6.47 9.43
C VAL A 655 4.58 -6.81 7.95
N LYS A 656 5.17 -7.96 7.64
CA LYS A 656 5.40 -8.44 6.28
C LYS A 656 5.84 -9.90 6.36
N ALA A 657 5.29 -10.79 5.55
CA ALA A 657 5.86 -12.10 5.31
C ALA A 657 5.99 -12.25 3.79
#